data_AF-A0A8J3TLG1-F1
#
_entry.id   AF-A0A8J3TLG1-F1
#
_cell.length_a   1.000
_cell.length_b   1.000
_cell.length_c   1.000
_cell.angle_alpha   90.00
_cell.angle_beta   90.00
_cell.angle_gamma   90.00
#
_symmetry.space_group_name_H-M   'P 1'
#
loop_
_entity.id
_entity.type
_entity.pdbx_description
1 polymer ?
#
loop_
_entity_poly.entity_id
_entity_poly.type
_entity_poly.pdbx_seq_one_letter_code
_entity_poly.pdbx_strand_id
1 'polypeptide(L)'
;MHQDPMTPPPVARALEEYRALLAEHGLTWGEPPVPYVRLMPFLRFPEEAGRMDAPDGLDELGEAFRRVLDGGVPSGLTVLRLSAHGHRLEASAVGAVLSADPLPVILLVDSALDAGIVVTVDGVPYEIRPRGARLLEATNSSTVTVGGEAVDLSGLTRAAVPARLRLRAGFPCRWTVLSEGGQGWYPKGAPRRRDYHGIPFFHGDDLVLDVPAAEPLTVRVGRGMEYGTEEVTVTPRAWCETLVELTPERIFDAAARGWYGADLHVHLNWAGDLVAGPADAAAAQHGEDLHVLNLVAGNVSGERVYDREALQHWAGRDLPWSDATHIARMGVEYRNDLLGHVHAFGLAAPPSIYHTGFSDAPDWPPNATACGELRELNAVLGYAHPFHGPVASPEDVIAGGRRNCSGRALVVDAALGLMDGMELLHFSELSGTVEVYRRLIGAGNRLAALAGTDTMLSFTRQETVSNPPGWERVYARTDGPLSAESFARAVRQGRTFATNGPWLELTVDGNEPGETLDLSPGDRVTITARANGHGVERLELRTADGVLAAGPEGELVTSLVVDAPTYVVAVATGRGHPLAANGQTFAHSSPVYLDVACRHVARPEDVRWCMRWLDLLEDLVSGHARLEDAAQLDDHLDLIEKARTVYAARLAITSDRHP
;
A
#
# COMPACT_ATOMS: atom_id res chain seq x y z
N MET A 1 30.76 -15.99 -3.81
CA MET A 1 29.34 -15.69 -3.57
C MET A 1 28.54 -16.93 -3.89
N HIS A 2 27.99 -17.62 -2.89
CA HIS A 2 26.92 -18.58 -3.17
C HIS A 2 25.71 -17.75 -3.59
N GLN A 3 25.32 -17.82 -4.86
CA GLN A 3 24.04 -17.29 -5.30
C GLN A 3 22.96 -18.21 -4.72
N ASP A 4 22.23 -17.71 -3.73
CA ASP A 4 21.05 -18.38 -3.19
C ASP A 4 20.06 -18.56 -4.34
N PRO A 5 19.43 -19.74 -4.53
CA PRO A 5 18.41 -19.91 -5.56
C PRO A 5 17.27 -18.89 -5.38
N MET A 6 16.63 -18.49 -6.49
CA MET A 6 15.44 -17.63 -6.46
C MET A 6 14.32 -18.18 -5.57
N THR A 7 14.22 -19.51 -5.45
CA THR A 7 13.22 -20.17 -4.60
C THR A 7 13.89 -21.29 -3.81
N PRO A 8 14.45 -20.99 -2.63
CA PRO A 8 15.09 -21.99 -1.79
C PRO A 8 14.04 -22.97 -1.21
N PRO A 9 14.43 -24.18 -0.77
CA PRO A 9 13.49 -25.21 -0.35
C PRO A 9 12.47 -24.80 0.73
N PRO A 10 12.80 -24.01 1.77
CA PRO A 10 11.80 -23.54 2.74
C PRO A 10 10.70 -22.69 2.09
N VAL A 11 11.10 -21.76 1.21
CA VAL A 11 10.18 -20.89 0.48
C VAL A 11 9.34 -21.71 -0.49
N ALA A 12 9.94 -22.66 -1.21
CA ALA A 12 9.20 -23.52 -2.14
C ALA A 12 8.06 -24.29 -1.44
N ARG A 13 8.32 -24.81 -0.23
CA ARG A 13 7.30 -25.50 0.59
C ARG A 13 6.18 -24.57 1.04
N ALA A 14 6.54 -23.36 1.50
CA ALA A 14 5.55 -22.36 1.91
C ALA A 14 4.61 -21.99 0.75
N LEU A 15 5.16 -21.77 -0.45
CA LEU A 15 4.36 -21.49 -1.64
C LEU A 15 3.46 -22.67 -2.05
N GLU A 16 3.91 -23.92 -1.87
CA GLU A 16 3.07 -25.11 -2.09
C GLU A 16 1.89 -25.17 -1.11
N GLU A 17 2.13 -24.84 0.16
CA GLU A 17 1.08 -24.75 1.18
C GLU A 17 0.08 -23.64 0.85
N TYR A 18 0.54 -22.46 0.46
CA TYR A 18 -0.35 -21.36 0.06
C TYR A 18 -1.22 -21.74 -1.14
N ARG A 19 -0.68 -22.52 -2.10
CA ARG A 19 -1.47 -23.03 -3.24
C ARG A 19 -2.55 -24.01 -2.79
N ALA A 20 -2.25 -24.84 -1.78
CA ALA A 20 -3.24 -25.73 -1.19
C ALA A 20 -4.35 -24.93 -0.47
N LEU A 21 -3.98 -23.90 0.30
CA LEU A 21 -4.95 -23.01 0.97
C LEU A 21 -5.85 -22.27 -0.04
N LEU A 22 -5.27 -21.73 -1.12
CA LEU A 22 -6.03 -21.10 -2.20
C LEU A 22 -7.00 -22.10 -2.87
N ALA A 23 -6.55 -23.32 -3.13
CA ALA A 23 -7.40 -24.35 -3.74
C ALA A 23 -8.56 -24.79 -2.82
N GLU A 24 -8.34 -24.85 -1.51
CA GLU A 24 -9.33 -25.30 -0.53
C GLU A 24 -10.32 -24.20 -0.12
N HIS A 25 -9.82 -22.98 0.09
CA HIS A 25 -10.58 -21.89 0.71
C HIS A 25 -10.84 -20.71 -0.22
N GLY A 26 -10.37 -20.76 -1.47
CA GLY A 26 -10.45 -19.65 -2.40
C GLY A 26 -9.63 -18.46 -1.92
N LEU A 27 -10.05 -17.25 -2.30
CA LEU A 27 -9.29 -16.01 -2.13
C LEU A 27 -8.90 -15.68 -0.67
N THR A 28 -9.62 -16.20 0.33
CA THR A 28 -9.36 -15.90 1.74
C THR A 28 -8.31 -16.81 2.38
N TRP A 29 -7.89 -17.88 1.69
CA TRP A 29 -6.88 -18.84 2.18
C TRP A 29 -7.21 -19.46 3.55
N GLY A 30 -8.48 -19.45 3.96
CA GLY A 30 -8.94 -20.01 5.24
C GLY A 30 -8.82 -19.06 6.43
N GLU A 31 -8.52 -17.78 6.19
CA GLU A 31 -8.44 -16.76 7.23
C GLU A 31 -9.75 -16.62 8.03
N PRO A 32 -9.67 -16.37 9.35
CA PRO A 32 -10.82 -16.04 10.17
C PRO A 32 -11.73 -15.01 9.49
N PRO A 33 -13.04 -15.28 9.38
CA PRO A 33 -13.92 -14.49 8.53
C PRO A 33 -14.42 -13.23 9.25
N VAL A 34 -13.48 -12.39 9.71
CA VAL A 34 -13.72 -11.05 10.23
C VAL A 34 -14.22 -10.12 9.12
N PRO A 35 -14.79 -8.93 9.43
CA PRO A 35 -15.49 -8.11 8.45
C PRO A 35 -14.72 -7.83 7.15
N TYR A 36 -13.45 -7.43 7.23
CA TYR A 36 -12.68 -7.09 6.02
C TYR A 36 -12.29 -8.31 5.18
N VAL A 37 -12.03 -9.48 5.80
CA VAL A 37 -11.76 -10.74 5.08
C VAL A 37 -12.97 -11.13 4.22
N ARG A 38 -14.18 -10.95 4.75
CA ARG A 38 -15.41 -11.23 3.98
C ARG A 38 -15.69 -10.21 2.87
N LEU A 39 -15.14 -9.00 2.97
CA LEU A 39 -15.24 -7.98 1.92
C LEU A 39 -14.29 -8.23 0.74
N MET A 40 -13.20 -8.99 0.94
CA MET A 40 -12.18 -9.19 -0.10
C MET A 40 -12.69 -9.57 -1.49
N PRO A 41 -13.69 -10.48 -1.66
CA PRO A 41 -14.22 -10.81 -2.99
C PRO A 41 -14.82 -9.61 -3.73
N PHE A 42 -15.36 -8.63 -2.99
CA PHE A 42 -15.98 -7.42 -3.51
C PHE A 42 -14.96 -6.29 -3.74
N LEU A 43 -13.86 -6.27 -2.99
CA LEU A 43 -12.77 -5.29 -3.16
C LEU A 43 -12.06 -5.39 -4.53
N ARG A 44 -12.35 -6.44 -5.31
CA ARG A 44 -11.98 -6.53 -6.73
C ARG A 44 -12.72 -5.51 -7.61
N PHE A 45 -13.74 -4.84 -7.07
CA PHE A 45 -14.52 -3.78 -7.70
C PHE A 45 -14.50 -2.54 -6.79
N PRO A 46 -13.36 -1.82 -6.73
CA PRO A 46 -13.13 -0.79 -5.71
C PRO A 46 -14.16 0.33 -5.71
N GLU A 47 -14.56 0.82 -6.88
CA GLU A 47 -15.51 1.93 -7.01
C GLU A 47 -16.91 1.54 -6.52
N GLU A 48 -17.31 0.29 -6.72
CA GLU A 48 -18.53 -0.28 -6.16
C GLU A 48 -18.39 -0.55 -4.66
N ALA A 49 -17.30 -1.20 -4.25
CA ALA A 49 -17.08 -1.60 -2.86
C ALA A 49 -17.03 -0.40 -1.91
N GLY A 50 -16.39 0.71 -2.32
CA GLY A 50 -16.35 1.95 -1.55
C GLY A 50 -17.71 2.64 -1.36
N ARG A 51 -18.72 2.29 -2.18
CA ARG A 51 -20.10 2.79 -2.05
C ARG A 51 -21.00 1.85 -1.25
N MET A 52 -20.51 0.67 -0.87
CA MET A 52 -21.31 -0.27 -0.09
C MET A 52 -21.47 0.25 1.32
N ASP A 53 -22.70 0.56 1.72
CA ASP A 53 -23.04 0.56 3.14
C ASP A 53 -22.95 -0.90 3.62
N ALA A 54 -21.83 -1.27 4.25
CA ALA A 54 -21.66 -2.58 4.85
C ALA A 54 -22.61 -2.66 6.06
N PRO A 55 -23.73 -3.40 5.97
CA PRO A 55 -24.68 -3.44 7.09
C PRO A 55 -24.05 -4.17 8.28
N ASP A 56 -24.65 -4.00 9.46
CA ASP A 56 -24.26 -4.67 10.71
C ASP A 56 -24.36 -6.23 10.64
N GLY A 57 -24.64 -6.80 9.47
CA GLY A 57 -24.70 -8.24 9.18
C GLY A 57 -23.88 -8.62 7.93
N LEU A 58 -22.85 -9.45 8.13
CA LEU A 58 -21.92 -9.91 7.10
C LEU A 58 -22.51 -10.89 6.06
N ASP A 59 -23.76 -11.30 6.26
CA ASP A 59 -24.48 -12.23 5.39
C ASP A 59 -25.17 -11.55 4.20
N GLU A 60 -25.26 -10.21 4.19
CA GLU A 60 -25.97 -9.42 3.18
C GLU A 60 -25.02 -8.69 2.20
N LEU A 61 -23.72 -9.02 2.22
CA LEU A 61 -22.72 -8.33 1.40
C LEU A 61 -23.02 -8.40 -0.11
N GLY A 62 -23.53 -9.52 -0.60
CA GLY A 62 -23.93 -9.65 -2.00
C GLY A 62 -25.11 -8.73 -2.37
N GLU A 63 -26.03 -8.51 -1.44
CA GLU A 63 -27.18 -7.62 -1.63
C GLU A 63 -26.76 -6.15 -1.53
N ALA A 64 -25.86 -5.81 -0.61
CA ALA A 64 -25.22 -4.51 -0.53
C ALA A 64 -24.47 -4.18 -1.82
N PHE A 65 -23.68 -5.14 -2.34
CA PHE A 65 -22.98 -5.00 -3.61
C PHE A 65 -23.97 -4.82 -4.77
N ARG A 66 -25.03 -5.62 -4.85
CA ARG A 66 -26.08 -5.43 -5.86
C ARG A 66 -26.68 -4.02 -5.83
N ARG A 67 -26.96 -3.47 -4.64
CA ARG A 67 -27.57 -2.13 -4.49
C ARG A 67 -26.69 -1.06 -5.13
N VAL A 68 -25.37 -1.14 -4.97
CA VAL A 68 -24.45 -0.13 -5.52
C VAL A 68 -24.23 -0.25 -7.02
N LEU A 69 -24.50 -1.41 -7.62
CA LEU A 69 -24.45 -1.58 -9.07
C LEU A 69 -25.50 -0.74 -9.80
N ASP A 70 -26.64 -0.42 -9.16
CA ASP A 70 -27.76 0.34 -9.73
C ASP A 70 -28.18 -0.14 -11.14
N GLY A 71 -28.17 -1.46 -11.34
CA GLY A 71 -28.49 -2.09 -12.63
C GLY A 71 -27.35 -2.10 -13.66
N GLY A 72 -26.22 -1.43 -13.40
CA GLY A 72 -25.01 -1.50 -14.21
C GLY A 72 -24.22 -2.80 -14.01
N VAL A 73 -23.29 -3.07 -14.94
CA VAL A 73 -22.34 -4.18 -14.86
C VAL A 73 -20.93 -3.63 -15.05
N PRO A 74 -20.12 -3.52 -13.99
CA PRO A 74 -18.76 -3.00 -14.10
C PRO A 74 -17.84 -3.92 -14.90
N SER A 75 -16.74 -3.35 -15.37
CA SER A 75 -15.75 -4.10 -16.13
C SER A 75 -15.19 -5.28 -15.33
N GLY A 76 -15.25 -6.46 -15.94
CA GLY A 76 -14.82 -7.72 -15.33
C GLY A 76 -15.88 -8.43 -14.49
N LEU A 77 -17.08 -7.86 -14.31
CA LEU A 77 -18.21 -8.54 -13.68
C LEU A 77 -19.13 -9.17 -14.74
N THR A 78 -19.65 -10.35 -14.43
CA THR A 78 -20.80 -10.95 -15.12
C THR A 78 -21.95 -11.10 -14.12
N VAL A 79 -23.17 -10.73 -14.51
CA VAL A 79 -24.36 -10.80 -13.67
C VAL A 79 -25.33 -11.82 -14.24
N LEU A 80 -25.69 -12.83 -13.44
CA LEU A 80 -26.77 -13.77 -13.71
C LEU A 80 -28.02 -13.33 -12.96
N ARG A 81 -28.97 -12.72 -13.67
CA ARG A 81 -30.25 -12.27 -13.12
C ARG A 81 -31.27 -13.40 -13.14
N LEU A 82 -31.88 -13.68 -12.00
CA LEU A 82 -32.91 -14.70 -11.85
C LEU A 82 -34.27 -14.04 -11.60
N SER A 83 -35.29 -14.48 -12.33
CA SER A 83 -36.66 -13.96 -12.23
C SER A 83 -37.69 -15.07 -12.39
N ALA A 84 -38.96 -14.77 -12.11
CA ALA A 84 -40.07 -15.70 -12.34
C ALA A 84 -40.23 -16.10 -13.83
N HIS A 85 -39.60 -15.36 -14.75
CA HIS A 85 -39.64 -15.61 -16.20
C HIS A 85 -38.40 -16.37 -16.71
N GLY A 86 -37.51 -16.83 -15.82
CA GLY A 86 -36.25 -17.49 -16.15
C GLY A 86 -35.02 -16.67 -15.76
N HIS A 87 -33.89 -16.98 -16.38
CA HIS A 87 -32.60 -16.35 -16.09
C HIS A 87 -32.05 -15.56 -17.29
N ARG A 88 -31.27 -14.51 -17.02
CA ARG A 88 -30.57 -13.70 -18.03
C ARG A 88 -29.12 -13.46 -17.59
N LEU A 89 -28.20 -13.59 -18.53
CA LEU A 89 -26.78 -13.29 -18.32
C LEU A 89 -26.45 -11.91 -18.90
N GLU A 90 -25.72 -11.09 -18.14
CA GLU A 90 -25.27 -9.75 -18.52
C GLU A 90 -23.77 -9.64 -18.25
N ALA A 91 -23.04 -9.04 -19.20
CA ALA A 91 -21.63 -8.73 -19.05
C ALA A 91 -21.35 -7.38 -19.70
N SER A 92 -20.34 -6.66 -19.20
CA SER A 92 -19.95 -5.35 -19.75
C SER A 92 -19.36 -5.44 -21.16
N ALA A 93 -18.75 -6.59 -21.51
CA ALA A 93 -18.14 -6.84 -22.81
C ALA A 93 -18.07 -8.34 -23.12
N VAL A 94 -18.00 -8.68 -24.41
CA VAL A 94 -17.72 -10.04 -24.90
C VAL A 94 -16.22 -10.21 -25.03
N GLY A 95 -15.63 -11.16 -24.30
CA GLY A 95 -14.19 -11.41 -24.30
C GLY A 95 -13.72 -12.20 -25.53
N ALA A 96 -12.62 -11.79 -26.15
CA ALA A 96 -11.94 -12.58 -27.17
C ALA A 96 -11.11 -13.71 -26.52
N VAL A 97 -11.16 -14.89 -27.12
CA VAL A 97 -10.44 -16.09 -26.66
C VAL A 97 -9.58 -16.64 -27.81
N LEU A 98 -8.32 -16.96 -27.50
CA LEU A 98 -7.33 -17.46 -28.49
C LEU A 98 -7.07 -18.96 -28.43
N SER A 99 -7.34 -19.58 -27.28
CA SER A 99 -7.12 -21.01 -27.02
C SER A 99 -8.37 -21.62 -26.37
N ALA A 100 -8.36 -22.94 -26.15
CA ALA A 100 -9.42 -23.59 -25.36
C ALA A 100 -9.29 -23.32 -23.85
N ASP A 101 -8.30 -22.53 -23.41
CA ASP A 101 -8.09 -22.27 -21.99
C ASP A 101 -9.25 -21.42 -21.45
N PRO A 102 -9.90 -21.85 -20.36
CA PRO A 102 -11.01 -21.10 -19.81
C PRO A 102 -10.59 -19.70 -19.34
N LEU A 103 -11.39 -18.69 -19.67
CA LEU A 103 -11.25 -17.34 -19.12
C LEU A 103 -11.92 -17.29 -17.74
N PRO A 104 -11.24 -16.77 -16.70
CA PRO A 104 -11.88 -16.49 -15.41
C PRO A 104 -13.05 -15.52 -15.55
N VAL A 105 -14.13 -15.80 -14.83
CA VAL A 105 -15.38 -15.02 -14.81
C VAL A 105 -15.78 -14.83 -13.35
N ILE A 106 -15.94 -13.58 -12.93
CA ILE A 106 -16.55 -13.27 -11.64
C ILE A 106 -18.05 -13.14 -11.86
N LEU A 107 -18.84 -14.03 -11.25
CA LEU A 107 -20.27 -14.17 -11.48
C LEU A 107 -21.06 -13.66 -10.26
N LEU A 108 -21.77 -12.54 -10.38
CA LEU A 108 -22.79 -12.13 -9.43
C LEU A 108 -24.12 -12.81 -9.79
N VAL A 109 -24.59 -13.71 -8.95
CA VAL A 109 -25.96 -14.23 -9.03
C VAL A 109 -26.88 -13.26 -8.31
N ASP A 110 -27.82 -12.66 -9.03
CA ASP A 110 -28.81 -11.70 -8.52
C ASP A 110 -30.22 -12.27 -8.65
N SER A 111 -30.85 -12.62 -7.53
CA SER A 111 -32.19 -13.20 -7.52
C SER A 111 -33.25 -12.16 -7.22
N ALA A 112 -34.26 -12.07 -8.10
CA ALA A 112 -35.52 -11.36 -7.85
C ALA A 112 -36.65 -12.30 -7.38
N LEU A 113 -36.35 -13.58 -7.14
CA LEU A 113 -37.34 -14.59 -6.73
C LEU A 113 -37.74 -14.41 -5.26
N ASP A 114 -39.03 -14.62 -4.97
CA ASP A 114 -39.57 -14.59 -3.59
C ASP A 114 -39.26 -15.87 -2.79
N ALA A 115 -38.69 -16.88 -3.44
CA ALA A 115 -38.22 -18.12 -2.81
C ALA A 115 -36.72 -18.30 -3.03
N GLY A 116 -36.06 -19.00 -2.12
CA GLY A 116 -34.67 -19.38 -2.28
C GLY A 116 -34.48 -20.35 -3.45
N ILE A 117 -33.31 -20.30 -4.08
CA ILE A 117 -32.98 -21.15 -5.23
C ILE A 117 -31.53 -21.62 -5.12
N VAL A 118 -31.26 -22.83 -5.62
CA VAL A 118 -29.90 -23.37 -5.71
C VAL A 118 -29.34 -23.08 -7.09
N VAL A 119 -28.17 -22.44 -7.11
CA VAL A 119 -27.32 -22.31 -8.29
C VAL A 119 -26.12 -23.24 -8.12
N THR A 120 -25.84 -24.07 -9.11
CA THR A 120 -24.68 -24.96 -9.08
C THR A 120 -23.62 -24.43 -10.03
N VAL A 121 -22.36 -24.34 -9.59
CA VAL A 121 -21.20 -24.03 -10.44
C VAL A 121 -20.22 -25.20 -10.34
N ASP A 122 -19.93 -25.86 -11.46
CA ASP A 122 -19.01 -27.00 -11.54
C ASP A 122 -19.31 -28.11 -10.52
N GLY A 123 -20.60 -28.37 -10.29
CA GLY A 123 -21.09 -29.38 -9.36
C GLY A 123 -21.18 -28.93 -7.90
N VAL A 124 -20.71 -27.71 -7.56
CA VAL A 124 -20.81 -27.14 -6.22
C VAL A 124 -22.12 -26.36 -6.08
N PRO A 125 -23.03 -26.74 -5.16
CA PRO A 125 -24.28 -26.03 -4.95
C PRO A 125 -24.10 -24.79 -4.07
N TYR A 126 -24.73 -23.69 -4.48
CA TYR A 126 -24.79 -22.43 -3.76
C TYR A 126 -26.25 -22.04 -3.54
N GLU A 127 -26.64 -21.92 -2.28
CA GLU A 127 -27.95 -21.38 -1.92
C GLU A 127 -27.98 -19.87 -2.12
N ILE A 128 -28.99 -19.40 -2.85
CA ILE A 128 -29.31 -17.99 -3.04
C ILE A 128 -30.62 -17.73 -2.30
N ARG A 129 -30.57 -16.82 -1.32
CA ARG A 129 -31.73 -16.46 -0.49
C ARG A 129 -32.84 -15.81 -1.32
N PRO A 130 -34.10 -15.81 -0.85
CA PRO A 130 -35.16 -14.99 -1.43
C PRO A 130 -34.70 -13.55 -1.62
N ARG A 131 -34.85 -13.02 -2.83
CA ARG A 131 -34.40 -11.67 -3.22
C ARG A 131 -32.92 -11.35 -2.98
N GLY A 132 -32.09 -12.37 -2.76
CA GLY A 132 -30.68 -12.25 -2.40
C GLY A 132 -29.72 -12.17 -3.59
N ALA A 133 -28.45 -11.90 -3.28
CA ALA A 133 -27.37 -11.88 -4.27
C ALA A 133 -26.09 -12.53 -3.71
N ARG A 134 -25.27 -13.12 -4.59
CA ARG A 134 -24.01 -13.79 -4.21
C ARG A 134 -22.97 -13.72 -5.32
N LEU A 135 -21.74 -13.37 -4.97
CA LEU A 135 -20.59 -13.40 -5.86
C LEU A 135 -19.97 -14.80 -5.86
N LEU A 136 -19.69 -15.34 -7.05
CA LEU A 136 -19.13 -16.68 -7.27
C LEU A 136 -17.95 -16.61 -8.24
N GLU A 137 -17.00 -17.52 -8.09
CA GLU A 137 -15.96 -17.77 -9.08
C GLU A 137 -16.48 -18.75 -10.14
N ALA A 138 -16.20 -18.44 -11.40
CA ALA A 138 -16.49 -19.30 -12.53
C ALA A 138 -15.44 -19.10 -13.62
N THR A 139 -15.56 -19.88 -14.69
CA THR A 139 -14.90 -19.61 -15.96
C THR A 139 -15.95 -19.55 -17.08
N ASN A 140 -15.57 -19.05 -18.25
CA ASN A 140 -16.43 -19.14 -19.44
C ASN A 140 -16.73 -20.59 -19.87
N SER A 141 -16.03 -21.58 -19.30
CA SER A 141 -16.22 -23.01 -19.56
C SER A 141 -16.87 -23.74 -18.38
N SER A 142 -17.22 -23.04 -17.30
CA SER A 142 -17.86 -23.64 -16.12
C SER A 142 -19.28 -24.10 -16.45
N THR A 143 -19.69 -25.21 -15.83
CA THR A 143 -21.07 -25.70 -15.89
C THR A 143 -21.90 -25.00 -14.82
N VAL A 144 -22.72 -24.05 -15.24
CA VAL A 144 -23.62 -23.30 -14.35
C VAL A 144 -25.06 -23.78 -14.54
N THR A 145 -25.75 -24.14 -13.45
CA THR A 145 -27.17 -24.50 -13.49
C THR A 145 -28.00 -23.74 -12.45
N VAL A 146 -29.24 -23.39 -12.79
CA VAL A 146 -30.22 -22.72 -11.93
C VAL A 146 -31.41 -23.65 -11.77
N GLY A 147 -31.65 -24.18 -10.56
CA GLY A 147 -32.74 -25.14 -10.35
C GLY A 147 -32.67 -26.39 -11.24
N GLY A 148 -31.47 -26.75 -11.70
CA GLY A 148 -31.22 -27.88 -12.62
C GLY A 148 -31.20 -27.54 -14.10
N GLU A 149 -31.59 -26.32 -14.50
CA GLU A 149 -31.50 -25.85 -15.88
C GLU A 149 -30.13 -25.24 -16.16
N ALA A 150 -29.51 -25.58 -17.29
CA ALA A 150 -28.20 -25.05 -17.67
C ALA A 150 -28.28 -23.57 -18.09
N VAL A 151 -27.28 -22.79 -17.68
CA VAL A 151 -27.07 -21.40 -18.11
C VAL A 151 -26.07 -21.39 -19.25
N ASP A 152 -26.44 -20.79 -20.38
CA ASP A 152 -25.55 -20.65 -21.53
C ASP A 152 -24.53 -19.51 -21.30
N LEU A 153 -23.26 -19.88 -21.11
CA LEU A 153 -22.15 -18.93 -20.97
C LEU A 153 -21.48 -18.59 -22.31
N SER A 154 -21.89 -19.21 -23.42
CA SER A 154 -21.20 -19.05 -24.71
C SER A 154 -21.20 -17.60 -25.20
N GLY A 155 -22.22 -16.81 -24.83
CA GLY A 155 -22.32 -15.39 -25.14
C GLY A 155 -21.28 -14.50 -24.43
N LEU A 156 -20.57 -15.00 -23.42
CA LEU A 156 -19.52 -14.24 -22.73
C LEU A 156 -18.25 -14.09 -23.56
N THR A 157 -18.05 -14.97 -24.55
CA THR A 157 -16.80 -15.02 -25.30
C THR A 157 -17.00 -15.19 -26.80
N ARG A 158 -16.01 -14.77 -27.57
CA ARG A 158 -15.89 -15.06 -29.00
C ARG A 158 -14.52 -15.63 -29.29
N ALA A 159 -14.46 -16.56 -30.24
CA ALA A 159 -13.18 -17.00 -30.78
C ALA A 159 -12.51 -15.86 -31.56
N ALA A 160 -11.21 -15.67 -31.37
CA ALA A 160 -10.39 -14.75 -32.14
C ALA A 160 -9.23 -15.49 -32.80
N VAL A 161 -8.85 -15.05 -34.00
CA VAL A 161 -7.68 -15.58 -34.70
C VAL A 161 -6.43 -15.04 -34.02
N PRO A 162 -5.47 -15.88 -33.59
CA PRO A 162 -4.31 -15.40 -32.86
C PRO A 162 -3.28 -14.72 -33.77
N ALA A 163 -2.54 -13.81 -33.16
CA ALA A 163 -1.28 -13.22 -33.59
C ALA A 163 -0.34 -13.14 -32.38
N ARG A 164 0.91 -12.74 -32.60
CA ARG A 164 1.89 -12.53 -31.51
C ARG A 164 2.39 -11.10 -31.49
N LEU A 165 2.54 -10.56 -30.29
CA LEU A 165 3.36 -9.38 -30.05
C LEU A 165 4.67 -9.81 -29.38
N ARG A 166 5.76 -9.20 -29.80
CA ARG A 166 7.02 -9.18 -29.05
C ARG A 166 7.26 -7.76 -28.56
N LEU A 167 7.35 -7.56 -27.26
CA LEU A 167 7.49 -6.25 -26.62
C LEU A 167 8.93 -6.06 -26.16
N ARG A 168 9.55 -4.93 -26.52
CA ARG A 168 10.93 -4.62 -26.13
C ARG A 168 11.12 -3.14 -25.83
N ALA A 169 11.69 -2.86 -24.67
CA ALA A 169 12.17 -1.54 -24.27
C ALA A 169 13.70 -1.49 -24.15
N GLY A 170 14.37 -2.66 -24.08
CA GLY A 170 15.81 -2.76 -23.83
C GLY A 170 16.19 -2.78 -22.35
N PHE A 171 15.19 -2.75 -21.48
CA PHE A 171 15.28 -2.96 -20.04
C PHE A 171 13.89 -3.35 -19.48
N PRO A 172 13.82 -3.98 -18.29
CA PRO A 172 12.53 -4.33 -17.68
C PRO A 172 11.63 -3.11 -17.48
N CYS A 173 10.36 -3.22 -17.89
CA CYS A 173 9.34 -2.18 -17.76
C CYS A 173 8.01 -2.79 -17.29
N ARG A 174 7.10 -1.92 -16.85
CA ARG A 174 5.67 -2.22 -16.80
C ARG A 174 5.06 -2.06 -18.19
N TRP A 175 4.39 -3.10 -18.67
CA TRP A 175 3.70 -3.15 -19.95
C TRP A 175 2.20 -3.32 -19.74
N THR A 176 1.45 -2.72 -20.66
CA THR A 176 0.00 -2.86 -20.76
C THR A 176 -0.32 -3.19 -22.21
N VAL A 177 -1.13 -4.23 -22.43
CA VAL A 177 -1.70 -4.56 -23.75
C VAL A 177 -3.19 -4.76 -23.58
N LEU A 178 -4.00 -3.89 -24.20
CA LEU A 178 -5.46 -3.94 -24.08
C LEU A 178 -6.18 -3.78 -25.42
N SER A 179 -7.31 -4.46 -25.56
CA SER A 179 -8.29 -4.23 -26.62
C SER A 179 -9.16 -3.00 -26.31
N GLU A 180 -9.84 -2.45 -27.32
CA GLU A 180 -10.77 -1.30 -27.19
C GLU A 180 -11.84 -1.51 -26.09
N GLY A 181 -12.28 -2.75 -25.86
CA GLY A 181 -13.22 -3.12 -24.80
C GLY A 181 -12.63 -3.30 -23.40
N GLY A 182 -11.35 -2.95 -23.17
CA GLY A 182 -10.68 -3.04 -21.86
C GLY A 182 -10.21 -4.45 -21.45
N GLN A 183 -10.30 -5.43 -22.35
CA GLN A 183 -9.71 -6.76 -22.14
C GLN A 183 -8.18 -6.68 -22.20
N GLY A 184 -7.51 -7.15 -21.14
CA GLY A 184 -6.05 -7.24 -21.08
C GLY A 184 -5.50 -8.52 -21.71
N TRP A 185 -4.32 -8.41 -22.29
CA TRP A 185 -3.53 -9.50 -22.86
C TRP A 185 -2.19 -9.62 -22.13
N TYR A 186 -1.76 -10.84 -21.87
CA TYR A 186 -0.64 -11.12 -20.97
C TYR A 186 0.28 -12.18 -21.58
N PRO A 187 1.60 -12.12 -21.31
CA PRO A 187 2.51 -13.21 -21.60
C PRO A 187 2.05 -14.52 -20.94
N LYS A 188 2.41 -15.66 -21.54
CA LYS A 188 2.08 -16.96 -20.98
C LYS A 188 2.66 -17.11 -19.57
N GLY A 189 1.79 -17.42 -18.60
CA GLY A 189 2.18 -17.61 -17.20
C GLY A 189 2.28 -16.32 -16.39
N ALA A 190 2.14 -15.15 -17.00
CA ALA A 190 2.08 -13.90 -16.26
C ALA A 190 0.74 -13.79 -15.49
N PRO A 191 0.75 -13.33 -14.23
CA PRO A 191 -0.45 -12.97 -13.50
C PRO A 191 -1.30 -11.95 -14.27
N ARG A 192 -2.63 -12.11 -14.26
CA ARG A 192 -3.57 -11.23 -14.98
C ARG A 192 -3.89 -9.95 -14.19
N ARG A 193 -2.85 -9.23 -13.76
CA ARG A 193 -2.99 -8.08 -12.85
C ARG A 193 -3.68 -6.90 -13.51
N ARG A 194 -4.43 -6.15 -12.70
CA ARG A 194 -5.00 -4.85 -13.03
C ARG A 194 -4.66 -3.86 -11.93
N ASP A 195 -4.29 -2.65 -12.32
CA ASP A 195 -4.06 -1.56 -11.35
C ASP A 195 -5.39 -1.01 -10.79
N TYR A 196 -5.28 -0.03 -9.91
CA TYR A 196 -6.41 0.67 -9.29
C TYR A 196 -7.40 1.23 -10.31
N HIS A 197 -6.91 1.69 -11.47
CA HIS A 197 -7.73 2.21 -12.57
C HIS A 197 -8.31 1.11 -13.46
N GLY A 198 -8.10 -0.16 -13.10
CA GLY A 198 -8.54 -1.33 -13.84
C GLY A 198 -7.71 -1.61 -15.10
N ILE A 199 -6.55 -0.97 -15.27
CA ILE A 199 -5.69 -1.14 -16.44
C ILE A 199 -4.84 -2.40 -16.29
N PRO A 200 -4.84 -3.30 -17.29
CA PRO A 200 -4.06 -4.53 -17.21
C PRO A 200 -2.56 -4.23 -17.27
N PHE A 201 -1.77 -4.91 -16.45
CA PHE A 201 -0.32 -4.74 -16.47
C PHE A 201 0.45 -6.03 -16.19
N PHE A 202 1.70 -6.05 -16.64
CA PHE A 202 2.71 -7.08 -16.33
C PHE A 202 4.11 -6.48 -16.48
N HIS A 203 5.13 -7.13 -15.95
CA HIS A 203 6.50 -6.61 -15.94
C HIS A 203 7.48 -7.48 -16.72
N GLY A 204 8.48 -6.84 -17.33
CA GLY A 204 9.62 -7.50 -17.97
C GLY A 204 10.11 -6.78 -19.23
N ASP A 205 10.99 -7.44 -19.98
CA ASP A 205 11.50 -7.00 -21.28
C ASP A 205 11.65 -8.19 -22.22
N ASP A 206 11.66 -7.92 -23.52
CA ASP A 206 11.72 -8.92 -24.59
C ASP A 206 10.65 -10.03 -24.44
N LEU A 207 9.43 -9.60 -24.09
CA LEU A 207 8.30 -10.46 -23.76
C LEU A 207 7.51 -10.85 -25.02
N VAL A 208 6.97 -12.07 -25.03
CA VAL A 208 6.08 -12.54 -26.11
C VAL A 208 4.72 -12.89 -25.54
N LEU A 209 3.66 -12.40 -26.18
CA LEU A 209 2.28 -12.70 -25.83
C LEU A 209 1.42 -12.96 -27.07
N ASP A 210 0.48 -13.88 -26.93
CA ASP A 210 -0.54 -14.15 -27.94
C ASP A 210 -1.69 -13.14 -27.77
N VAL A 211 -2.14 -12.57 -28.89
CA VAL A 211 -3.16 -11.50 -28.97
C VAL A 211 -4.13 -11.74 -30.13
N PRO A 212 -5.28 -11.06 -30.20
CA PRO A 212 -6.19 -11.17 -31.35
C PRO A 212 -5.60 -10.45 -32.56
N ALA A 213 -5.71 -11.10 -33.71
CA ALA A 213 -5.34 -10.53 -35.00
C ALA A 213 -6.46 -9.64 -35.55
N ALA A 214 -6.08 -8.75 -36.47
CA ALA A 214 -6.99 -7.89 -37.23
C ALA A 214 -7.87 -6.94 -36.37
N GLU A 215 -7.46 -6.70 -35.13
CA GLU A 215 -8.11 -5.78 -34.20
C GLU A 215 -7.07 -4.79 -33.64
N PRO A 216 -7.43 -3.53 -33.41
CA PRO A 216 -6.52 -2.57 -32.79
C PRO A 216 -6.29 -2.91 -31.32
N LEU A 217 -5.03 -2.89 -30.91
CA LEU A 217 -4.57 -3.08 -29.54
C LEU A 217 -3.77 -1.87 -29.11
N THR A 218 -4.08 -1.36 -27.93
CA THR A 218 -3.26 -0.33 -27.27
C THR A 218 -2.13 -1.05 -26.53
N VAL A 219 -0.89 -0.67 -26.84
CA VAL A 219 0.32 -1.12 -26.15
C VAL A 219 0.95 0.08 -25.48
N ARG A 220 1.10 0.01 -24.16
CA ARG A 220 1.67 1.07 -23.33
C ARG A 220 2.84 0.53 -22.52
N VAL A 221 3.87 1.34 -22.34
CA VAL A 221 5.05 1.03 -21.51
C VAL A 221 5.32 2.17 -20.54
N GLY A 222 5.68 1.82 -19.30
CA GLY A 222 6.12 2.75 -18.26
C GLY A 222 7.13 2.08 -17.32
N ARG A 223 7.77 2.86 -16.45
CA ARG A 223 8.78 2.37 -15.50
C ARG A 223 8.87 3.29 -14.27
N GLY A 224 8.09 3.02 -13.22
CA GLY A 224 8.10 3.85 -12.01
C GLY A 224 7.76 5.32 -12.23
N MET A 225 8.14 6.17 -11.27
CA MET A 225 7.87 7.62 -11.28
C MET A 225 8.98 8.45 -11.93
N GLU A 226 10.15 7.86 -12.13
CA GLU A 226 11.31 8.54 -12.74
C GLU A 226 11.24 8.56 -14.27
N TYR A 227 10.27 7.86 -14.84
CA TYR A 227 10.05 7.75 -16.27
C TYR A 227 8.65 8.20 -16.68
N GLY A 228 8.54 8.65 -17.92
CA GLY A 228 7.27 8.87 -18.57
C GLY A 228 6.58 7.58 -18.99
N THR A 229 5.54 7.73 -19.80
CA THR A 229 4.79 6.62 -20.38
C THR A 229 4.73 6.83 -21.88
N GLU A 230 4.98 5.76 -22.64
CA GLU A 230 4.85 5.75 -24.09
C GLU A 230 3.72 4.81 -24.50
N GLU A 231 3.02 5.13 -25.58
CA GLU A 231 1.87 4.37 -26.06
C GLU A 231 1.82 4.30 -27.58
N VAL A 232 1.41 3.14 -28.11
CA VAL A 232 1.17 2.93 -29.53
C VAL A 232 -0.06 2.04 -29.74
N THR A 233 -0.80 2.29 -30.82
CA THR A 233 -1.84 1.37 -31.29
C THR A 233 -1.28 0.48 -32.39
N VAL A 234 -1.46 -0.84 -32.25
CA VAL A 234 -1.03 -1.84 -33.24
C VAL A 234 -2.21 -2.68 -33.70
N THR A 235 -2.21 -3.08 -34.97
CA THR A 235 -3.17 -4.06 -35.51
C THR A 235 -2.41 -5.28 -36.02
N PRO A 236 -2.24 -6.32 -35.20
CA PRO A 236 -1.44 -7.49 -35.55
C PRO A 236 -2.05 -8.28 -36.71
N ARG A 237 -1.21 -8.85 -37.56
CA ARG A 237 -1.66 -9.75 -38.65
C ARG A 237 -1.81 -11.17 -38.14
N ALA A 238 -2.85 -11.86 -38.61
CA ALA A 238 -3.12 -13.25 -38.23
C ALA A 238 -1.90 -14.15 -38.42
N TRP A 239 -1.62 -14.96 -37.39
CA TRP A 239 -0.51 -15.93 -37.35
C TRP A 239 0.89 -15.34 -37.54
N CYS A 240 1.04 -14.01 -37.48
CA CYS A 240 2.32 -13.33 -37.56
C CYS A 240 2.77 -12.85 -36.18
N GLU A 241 4.08 -12.71 -35.99
CA GLU A 241 4.65 -11.93 -34.90
C GLU A 241 4.86 -10.48 -35.35
N THR A 242 4.44 -9.53 -34.52
CA THR A 242 4.73 -8.10 -34.66
C THR A 242 5.64 -7.68 -33.51
N LEU A 243 6.81 -7.15 -33.83
CA LEU A 243 7.71 -6.52 -32.87
C LEU A 243 7.21 -5.10 -32.55
N VAL A 244 7.11 -4.78 -31.26
CA VAL A 244 6.82 -3.44 -30.75
C VAL A 244 8.01 -3.01 -29.90
N GLU A 245 8.80 -2.08 -30.45
CA GLU A 245 9.91 -1.44 -29.74
C GLU A 245 9.42 -0.09 -29.20
N LEU A 246 9.33 0.01 -27.88
CA LEU A 246 8.80 1.18 -27.18
C LEU A 246 9.56 1.36 -25.87
N THR A 247 10.17 2.52 -25.66
CA THR A 247 11.05 2.78 -24.51
C THR A 247 10.58 4.05 -23.80
N PRO A 248 10.21 3.99 -22.51
CA PRO A 248 9.79 5.18 -21.79
C PRO A 248 10.97 6.13 -21.57
N GLU A 249 10.75 7.44 -21.76
CA GLU A 249 11.74 8.48 -21.49
C GLU A 249 12.00 8.60 -19.98
N ARG A 250 13.27 8.69 -19.57
CA ARG A 250 13.63 9.04 -18.19
C ARG A 250 13.44 10.54 -17.98
N ILE A 251 12.50 10.91 -17.12
CA ILE A 251 12.17 12.31 -16.78
C ILE A 251 13.12 12.82 -15.69
N PHE A 252 13.55 11.94 -14.78
CA PHE A 252 14.42 12.27 -13.67
C PHE A 252 15.38 11.13 -13.33
N ASP A 253 16.57 11.46 -12.85
CA ASP A 253 17.57 10.48 -12.39
C ASP A 253 17.90 10.75 -10.92
N ALA A 254 17.17 10.05 -10.03
CA ALA A 254 17.33 10.22 -8.59
C ALA A 254 18.67 9.66 -8.10
N ALA A 255 19.04 8.48 -8.59
CA ALA A 255 20.27 7.81 -8.20
C ALA A 255 21.51 8.62 -8.56
N ALA A 256 21.55 9.28 -9.72
CA ALA A 256 22.64 10.19 -10.10
C ALA A 256 22.82 11.38 -9.14
N ARG A 257 21.77 11.71 -8.36
CA ARG A 257 21.78 12.76 -7.34
C ARG A 257 21.88 12.21 -5.91
N GLY A 258 22.15 10.90 -5.76
CA GLY A 258 22.29 10.23 -4.47
C GLY A 258 20.95 9.92 -3.76
N TRP A 259 19.83 10.06 -4.46
CA TRP A 259 18.50 9.74 -3.94
C TRP A 259 18.04 8.38 -4.45
N TYR A 260 17.58 7.52 -3.54
CA TYR A 260 17.10 6.19 -3.87
C TYR A 260 15.67 6.03 -3.36
N GLY A 261 14.77 5.67 -4.28
CA GLY A 261 13.34 5.48 -4.01
C GLY A 261 13.02 4.09 -3.47
N ALA A 262 12.24 4.01 -2.41
CA ALA A 262 11.84 2.77 -1.77
C ALA A 262 10.34 2.67 -1.61
N ASP A 263 9.85 1.43 -1.68
CA ASP A 263 8.54 1.05 -1.16
C ASP A 263 8.80 0.20 0.09
N LEU A 264 8.46 0.76 1.26
CA LEU A 264 8.81 0.14 2.54
C LEU A 264 7.79 -0.88 3.02
N HIS A 265 6.69 -1.08 2.29
CA HIS A 265 5.62 -1.96 2.71
C HIS A 265 4.98 -2.66 1.51
N VAL A 266 5.52 -3.84 1.18
CA VAL A 266 4.99 -4.71 0.11
C VAL A 266 4.88 -6.13 0.64
N HIS A 267 3.72 -6.75 0.50
CA HIS A 267 3.53 -8.17 0.78
C HIS A 267 3.78 -8.99 -0.48
N LEU A 268 4.60 -10.03 -0.37
CA LEU A 268 4.69 -11.03 -1.44
C LEU A 268 3.42 -11.90 -1.42
N ASN A 269 3.08 -12.47 -0.27
CA ASN A 269 1.86 -13.24 -0.03
C ASN A 269 1.16 -12.76 1.25
N TRP A 270 -0.17 -12.68 1.19
CA TRP A 270 -1.01 -12.32 2.34
C TRP A 270 -2.28 -13.19 2.36
N ALA A 271 -3.23 -12.84 1.51
CA ALA A 271 -4.28 -13.72 0.98
C ALA A 271 -4.34 -13.46 -0.54
N GLY A 272 -5.33 -13.96 -1.27
CA GLY A 272 -5.56 -13.50 -2.65
C GLY A 272 -5.91 -14.58 -3.65
N ASP A 273 -6.09 -14.18 -4.90
CA ASP A 273 -6.49 -15.05 -6.01
C ASP A 273 -5.30 -15.73 -6.72
N LEU A 274 -4.06 -15.48 -6.27
CA LEU A 274 -2.87 -16.19 -6.73
C LEU A 274 -1.82 -16.31 -5.62
N VAL A 275 -0.87 -17.24 -5.79
CA VAL A 275 0.31 -17.35 -4.92
C VAL A 275 1.52 -16.78 -5.64
N ALA A 276 2.09 -15.70 -5.10
CA ALA A 276 3.20 -14.99 -5.73
C ALA A 276 4.54 -15.58 -5.31
N GLY A 277 5.44 -15.73 -6.27
CA GLY A 277 6.79 -16.21 -6.04
C GLY A 277 7.83 -15.08 -6.07
N PRO A 278 9.07 -15.34 -5.61
CA PRO A 278 10.16 -14.37 -5.67
C PRO A 278 10.44 -13.77 -7.06
N ALA A 279 10.17 -14.53 -8.13
CA ALA A 279 10.31 -14.04 -9.49
C ALA A 279 9.29 -12.94 -9.84
N ASP A 280 8.08 -12.97 -9.27
CA ASP A 280 7.07 -11.94 -9.46
C ASP A 280 7.52 -10.62 -8.82
N ALA A 281 8.05 -10.68 -7.59
CA ALA A 281 8.62 -9.51 -6.92
C ALA A 281 9.84 -8.93 -7.65
N ALA A 282 10.73 -9.80 -8.14
CA ALA A 282 11.88 -9.38 -8.94
C ALA A 282 11.44 -8.66 -10.22
N ALA A 283 10.47 -9.22 -10.95
CA ALA A 283 9.94 -8.60 -12.17
C ALA A 283 9.30 -7.24 -11.87
N ALA A 284 8.50 -7.15 -10.80
CA ALA A 284 7.87 -5.90 -10.38
C ALA A 284 8.91 -4.83 -10.00
N GLN A 285 9.88 -5.17 -9.14
CA GLN A 285 10.91 -4.22 -8.71
C GLN A 285 11.71 -3.64 -9.88
N HIS A 286 12.25 -4.52 -10.73
CA HIS A 286 13.08 -4.13 -11.87
C HIS A 286 12.23 -3.40 -12.92
N GLY A 287 10.99 -3.85 -13.15
CA GLY A 287 10.07 -3.22 -14.09
C GLY A 287 9.57 -1.84 -13.66
N GLU A 288 9.62 -1.53 -12.37
CA GLU A 288 9.27 -0.23 -11.81
C GLU A 288 10.49 0.66 -11.53
N ASP A 289 11.73 0.22 -11.74
CA ASP A 289 12.94 0.93 -11.27
C ASP A 289 12.85 1.29 -9.78
N LEU A 290 12.43 0.32 -8.98
CA LEU A 290 12.28 0.50 -7.54
C LEU A 290 13.61 0.17 -6.84
N HIS A 291 14.38 1.21 -6.52
CA HIS A 291 15.73 1.06 -5.94
C HIS A 291 15.75 0.22 -4.67
N VAL A 292 14.76 0.35 -3.78
CA VAL A 292 14.66 -0.47 -2.57
C VAL A 292 13.25 -1.06 -2.44
N LEU A 293 13.19 -2.39 -2.34
CA LEU A 293 11.96 -3.15 -2.09
C LEU A 293 12.03 -3.81 -0.71
N ASN A 294 11.07 -3.47 0.16
CA ASN A 294 10.88 -4.18 1.43
C ASN A 294 9.71 -5.16 1.33
N LEU A 295 10.00 -6.47 1.24
CA LEU A 295 8.99 -7.52 1.25
C LEU A 295 8.65 -7.92 2.68
N VAL A 296 7.54 -7.43 3.22
CA VAL A 296 7.16 -7.66 4.61
C VAL A 296 6.45 -9.01 4.78
N ALA A 297 6.93 -9.82 5.73
CA ALA A 297 6.17 -10.95 6.24
C ALA A 297 5.10 -10.44 7.22
N GLY A 298 3.88 -10.95 7.15
CA GLY A 298 2.77 -10.48 7.97
C GLY A 298 1.62 -11.49 8.05
N ASN A 299 0.79 -11.38 9.08
CA ASN A 299 -0.46 -12.13 9.17
C ASN A 299 -1.61 -11.34 8.53
N VAL A 300 -2.74 -11.99 8.27
CA VAL A 300 -3.97 -11.34 7.77
C VAL A 300 -4.89 -11.08 8.97
N SER A 301 -5.73 -12.04 9.36
CA SER A 301 -6.70 -11.89 10.45
C SER A 301 -6.52 -12.93 11.56
N GLY A 302 -5.88 -14.05 11.24
CA GLY A 302 -5.48 -15.07 12.19
C GLY A 302 -4.03 -14.92 12.64
N GLU A 303 -3.51 -15.99 13.26
CA GLU A 303 -2.15 -16.02 13.82
C GLU A 303 -1.07 -16.40 12.79
N ARG A 304 -1.47 -16.93 11.62
CA ARG A 304 -0.54 -17.38 10.58
C ARG A 304 0.19 -16.19 9.96
N VAL A 305 1.52 -16.23 9.96
CA VAL A 305 2.37 -15.23 9.31
C VAL A 305 2.79 -15.76 7.94
N TYR A 306 2.38 -15.07 6.89
CA TYR A 306 2.77 -15.36 5.51
C TYR A 306 4.18 -14.84 5.24
N ASP A 307 4.91 -15.55 4.37
CA ASP A 307 6.32 -15.34 4.03
C ASP A 307 7.30 -15.38 5.22
N ARG A 308 6.89 -15.94 6.36
CA ARG A 308 7.75 -16.16 7.52
C ARG A 308 8.99 -16.98 7.16
N GLU A 309 8.84 -18.02 6.35
CA GLU A 309 9.93 -18.89 5.90
C GLU A 309 10.92 -18.13 5.01
N ALA A 310 10.43 -17.21 4.18
CA ALA A 310 11.27 -16.34 3.38
C ALA A 310 12.07 -15.37 4.26
N LEU A 311 11.43 -14.73 5.24
CA LEU A 311 12.12 -13.89 6.21
C LEU A 311 13.14 -14.69 7.03
N GLN A 312 12.78 -15.86 7.53
CA GLN A 312 13.69 -16.73 8.28
C GLN A 312 14.91 -17.16 7.47
N HIS A 313 14.71 -17.41 6.18
CA HIS A 313 15.81 -17.73 5.29
C HIS A 313 16.68 -16.50 5.03
N TRP A 314 16.13 -15.37 4.59
CA TRP A 314 16.90 -14.24 4.05
C TRP A 314 17.18 -13.06 5.01
N ALA A 315 16.73 -13.07 6.25
CA ALA A 315 17.03 -11.98 7.19
C ALA A 315 18.53 -11.64 7.25
N GLY A 316 18.84 -10.34 7.31
CA GLY A 316 20.21 -9.81 7.27
C GLY A 316 20.91 -9.92 5.90
N ARG A 317 20.21 -10.33 4.83
CA ARG A 317 20.79 -10.53 3.49
C ARG A 317 19.93 -9.90 2.41
N ASP A 318 20.57 -9.47 1.33
CA ASP A 318 19.89 -9.05 0.11
C ASP A 318 19.30 -10.26 -0.60
N LEU A 319 18.12 -10.10 -1.19
CA LEU A 319 17.43 -11.12 -1.96
C LEU A 319 18.15 -11.39 -3.29
N PRO A 320 17.98 -12.58 -3.90
CA PRO A 320 18.86 -13.07 -4.98
C PRO A 320 18.90 -12.24 -6.27
N TRP A 321 17.91 -11.37 -6.50
CA TRP A 321 17.84 -10.48 -7.68
C TRP A 321 18.32 -9.06 -7.40
N SER A 322 18.85 -8.79 -6.20
CA SER A 322 19.47 -7.51 -5.87
C SER A 322 20.78 -7.32 -6.62
N ASP A 323 21.08 -6.08 -6.97
CA ASP A 323 22.28 -5.66 -7.69
C ASP A 323 22.81 -4.32 -7.16
N ALA A 324 23.67 -3.64 -7.92
CA ALA A 324 24.28 -2.38 -7.51
C ALA A 324 23.31 -1.19 -7.46
N THR A 325 22.15 -1.29 -8.11
CA THR A 325 21.15 -0.21 -8.21
C THR A 325 19.81 -0.58 -7.57
N HIS A 326 19.57 -1.87 -7.31
CA HIS A 326 18.33 -2.40 -6.73
C HIS A 326 18.63 -3.30 -5.54
N ILE A 327 18.02 -3.02 -4.39
CA ILE A 327 18.12 -3.84 -3.19
C ILE A 327 16.73 -4.33 -2.83
N ALA A 328 16.61 -5.63 -2.61
CA ALA A 328 15.41 -6.22 -2.04
C ALA A 328 15.76 -6.94 -0.75
N ARG A 329 14.97 -6.72 0.30
CA ARG A 329 15.11 -7.45 1.56
C ARG A 329 13.75 -7.92 2.06
N MET A 330 13.79 -9.02 2.80
CA MET A 330 12.65 -9.40 3.63
C MET A 330 12.58 -8.46 4.84
N GLY A 331 11.39 -7.96 5.08
CA GLY A 331 10.95 -7.17 6.23
C GLY A 331 9.95 -7.93 7.07
N VAL A 332 9.36 -7.25 8.06
CA VAL A 332 8.18 -7.72 8.77
C VAL A 332 7.20 -6.56 8.91
N GLU A 333 5.92 -6.84 8.78
CA GLU A 333 4.85 -5.98 9.29
C GLU A 333 4.45 -6.57 10.64
N TYR A 334 4.90 -5.94 11.72
CA TYR A 334 4.41 -6.25 13.05
C TYR A 334 3.00 -5.67 13.20
N ARG A 335 2.05 -6.49 13.68
CA ARG A 335 0.64 -6.11 13.68
C ARG A 335 0.00 -6.23 15.06
N ASN A 336 -0.88 -5.28 15.37
CA ASN A 336 -1.89 -5.35 16.43
C ASN A 336 -3.10 -4.49 16.02
N ASP A 337 -4.29 -5.07 15.92
CA ASP A 337 -5.48 -4.37 15.39
C ASP A 337 -6.08 -3.31 16.34
N LEU A 338 -5.65 -3.28 17.61
CA LEU A 338 -6.01 -2.24 18.57
C LEU A 338 -4.95 -1.11 18.61
N LEU A 339 -3.67 -1.45 18.61
CA LEU A 339 -2.56 -0.53 18.90
C LEU A 339 -1.83 0.00 17.66
N GLY A 340 -1.99 -0.66 16.51
CA GLY A 340 -1.44 -0.24 15.23
C GLY A 340 -0.40 -1.19 14.67
N HIS A 341 -0.07 -0.98 13.40
CA HIS A 341 0.87 -1.81 12.63
C HIS A 341 2.18 -1.06 12.40
N VAL A 342 3.30 -1.79 12.35
CA VAL A 342 4.66 -1.27 12.21
C VAL A 342 5.40 -2.09 11.16
N HIS A 343 5.85 -1.45 10.09
CA HIS A 343 6.72 -2.10 9.11
C HIS A 343 8.19 -1.94 9.51
N ALA A 344 9.00 -2.94 9.20
CA ALA A 344 10.42 -2.98 9.51
C ALA A 344 11.25 -3.36 8.28
N PHE A 345 12.26 -2.54 7.96
CA PHE A 345 13.22 -2.78 6.87
C PHE A 345 14.63 -3.01 7.39
N GLY A 346 15.38 -3.92 6.78
CA GLY A 346 16.82 -4.06 7.04
C GLY A 346 17.18 -4.79 8.34
N LEU A 347 16.25 -5.54 8.93
CA LEU A 347 16.50 -6.38 10.11
C LEU A 347 17.62 -7.41 9.87
N ALA A 348 18.50 -7.55 10.87
CA ALA A 348 19.67 -8.41 10.83
C ALA A 348 19.36 -9.91 11.05
N ALA A 349 18.24 -10.21 11.71
CA ALA A 349 17.74 -11.56 11.97
C ALA A 349 16.21 -11.53 12.09
N PRO A 350 15.49 -12.66 11.99
CA PRO A 350 14.04 -12.69 12.17
C PRO A 350 13.63 -12.31 13.59
N PRO A 351 12.51 -11.58 13.78
CA PRO A 351 12.03 -11.22 15.11
C PRO A 351 11.41 -12.42 15.83
N SER A 352 11.33 -12.32 17.15
CA SER A 352 10.64 -13.29 18.01
C SER A 352 9.14 -13.05 18.04
N ILE A 353 8.70 -11.80 17.86
CA ILE A 353 7.29 -11.39 17.86
C ILE A 353 6.92 -10.82 16.49
N TYR A 354 5.86 -11.38 15.89
CA TYR A 354 5.35 -10.94 14.58
C TYR A 354 4.03 -10.18 14.68
N HIS A 355 3.23 -10.46 15.72
CA HIS A 355 1.98 -9.78 15.98
C HIS A 355 1.56 -10.04 17.42
N THR A 356 0.59 -9.26 17.90
CA THR A 356 -0.14 -9.50 19.14
C THR A 356 -1.62 -9.18 18.92
N GLY A 357 -2.49 -9.67 19.80
CA GLY A 357 -3.90 -9.28 19.75
C GLY A 357 -4.68 -9.81 18.55
N PHE A 358 -4.21 -10.86 17.86
CA PHE A 358 -4.98 -11.55 16.82
C PHE A 358 -5.69 -12.78 17.36
N SER A 359 -6.80 -13.17 16.71
CA SER A 359 -7.69 -14.19 17.25
C SER A 359 -8.12 -13.84 18.69
N ASP A 360 -8.02 -14.79 19.63
CA ASP A 360 -8.29 -14.59 21.06
C ASP A 360 -7.01 -14.32 21.88
N ALA A 361 -5.86 -14.12 21.23
CA ALA A 361 -4.59 -13.83 21.91
C ALA A 361 -4.60 -12.43 22.56
N PRO A 362 -3.83 -12.23 23.63
CA PRO A 362 -3.75 -10.94 24.30
C PRO A 362 -3.08 -9.88 23.41
N ASP A 363 -3.45 -8.61 23.63
CA ASP A 363 -2.75 -7.43 23.11
C ASP A 363 -1.46 -7.19 23.92
N TRP A 364 -0.66 -8.25 24.10
CA TRP A 364 0.56 -8.25 24.90
C TRP A 364 1.62 -9.15 24.25
N PRO A 365 2.90 -8.75 24.25
CA PRO A 365 3.44 -7.52 24.85
C PRO A 365 3.05 -6.22 24.11
N PRO A 366 3.19 -5.03 24.74
CA PRO A 366 2.92 -3.75 24.08
C PRO A 366 3.75 -3.56 22.80
N ASN A 367 3.23 -2.80 21.82
CA ASN A 367 3.94 -2.51 20.56
C ASN A 367 5.38 -2.05 20.79
N ALA A 368 5.63 -1.20 21.79
CA ALA A 368 6.96 -0.72 22.16
C ALA A 368 7.98 -1.85 22.42
N THR A 369 7.55 -3.01 22.91
CA THR A 369 8.41 -4.18 23.15
C THR A 369 8.89 -4.77 21.83
N ALA A 370 7.96 -4.98 20.88
CA ALA A 370 8.31 -5.44 19.54
C ALA A 370 9.17 -4.41 18.80
N CYS A 371 8.84 -3.11 18.91
CA CYS A 371 9.66 -2.03 18.36
C CYS A 371 11.08 -2.03 18.97
N GLY A 372 11.21 -2.26 20.27
CA GLY A 372 12.50 -2.40 20.95
C GLY A 372 13.35 -3.53 20.37
N GLU A 373 12.78 -4.73 20.23
CA GLU A 373 13.46 -5.87 19.59
C GLU A 373 13.89 -5.55 18.15
N LEU A 374 12.99 -4.99 17.35
CA LEU A 374 13.30 -4.68 15.95
C LEU A 374 14.41 -3.62 15.81
N ARG A 375 14.52 -2.68 16.75
CA ARG A 375 15.66 -1.74 16.82
C ARG A 375 16.97 -2.43 17.17
N GLU A 376 16.96 -3.38 18.11
CA GLU A 376 18.14 -4.20 18.42
C GLU A 376 18.61 -4.99 17.21
N LEU A 377 17.66 -5.41 16.36
CA LEU A 377 17.91 -6.03 15.05
C LEU A 377 18.33 -5.02 13.95
N ASN A 378 18.57 -3.76 14.32
CA ASN A 378 18.98 -2.66 13.44
C ASN A 378 17.99 -2.39 12.28
N ALA A 379 16.71 -2.66 12.48
CA ALA A 379 15.68 -2.36 11.49
C ALA A 379 15.31 -0.86 11.47
N VAL A 380 14.96 -0.35 10.29
CA VAL A 380 14.25 0.93 10.15
C VAL A 380 12.79 0.69 10.45
N LEU A 381 12.21 1.48 11.35
CA LEU A 381 10.83 1.31 11.81
C LEU A 381 9.93 2.47 11.38
N GLY A 382 8.79 2.13 10.76
CA GLY A 382 7.72 3.09 10.47
C GLY A 382 6.36 2.55 10.87
N TYR A 383 5.50 3.42 11.42
CA TYR A 383 4.10 3.06 11.60
C TYR A 383 3.45 2.98 10.22
N ALA A 384 2.90 1.79 9.92
CA ALA A 384 2.27 1.48 8.65
C ALA A 384 0.83 1.98 8.65
N HIS A 385 0.40 2.57 7.52
CA HIS A 385 -0.98 3.03 7.23
C HIS A 385 -1.79 3.50 8.47
N PRO A 386 -1.25 4.42 9.29
CA PRO A 386 -1.64 4.56 10.70
C PRO A 386 -3.05 5.12 10.94
N PHE A 387 -3.67 5.75 9.94
CA PHE A 387 -5.01 6.33 10.05
C PHE A 387 -5.80 6.17 8.74
N HIS A 388 -7.10 5.91 8.84
CA HIS A 388 -7.97 5.56 7.70
C HIS A 388 -9.04 6.63 7.42
N GLY A 389 -8.78 7.87 7.81
CA GLY A 389 -9.68 9.00 7.64
C GLY A 389 -9.19 10.26 8.36
N PRO A 390 -9.97 11.36 8.30
CA PRO A 390 -9.60 12.62 8.92
C PRO A 390 -9.40 12.47 10.44
N VAL A 391 -8.38 13.15 10.97
CA VAL A 391 -8.10 13.23 12.40
C VAL A 391 -8.00 14.70 12.79
N ALA A 392 -8.98 15.20 13.55
CA ALA A 392 -8.98 16.57 14.03
C ALA A 392 -8.55 16.67 15.51
N SER A 393 -8.74 15.58 16.26
CA SER A 393 -8.54 15.49 17.70
C SER A 393 -7.97 14.12 18.10
N PRO A 394 -7.36 13.99 19.30
CA PRO A 394 -6.93 12.69 19.80
C PRO A 394 -8.08 11.69 19.95
N GLU A 395 -9.30 12.16 20.17
CA GLU A 395 -10.50 11.31 20.24
C GLU A 395 -10.76 10.57 18.93
N ASP A 396 -10.48 11.19 17.78
CA ASP A 396 -10.62 10.57 16.46
C ASP A 396 -9.62 9.42 16.26
N VAL A 397 -8.40 9.53 16.84
CA VAL A 397 -7.39 8.45 16.84
C VAL A 397 -7.89 7.24 17.61
N ILE A 398 -8.54 7.48 18.74
CA ILE A 398 -9.04 6.42 19.62
C ILE A 398 -10.23 5.71 18.99
N ALA A 399 -11.08 6.45 18.27
CA ALA A 399 -12.21 5.93 17.49
C ALA A 399 -13.11 4.97 18.31
N GLY A 400 -13.37 5.33 19.57
CA GLY A 400 -14.24 4.57 20.47
C GLY A 400 -13.80 3.13 20.74
N GLY A 401 -12.51 2.81 20.57
CA GLY A 401 -11.98 1.46 20.82
C GLY A 401 -12.23 0.45 19.69
N ARG A 402 -12.69 0.90 18.52
CA ARG A 402 -12.87 0.02 17.35
C ARG A 402 -11.52 -0.54 16.88
N ARG A 403 -11.39 -1.86 16.81
CA ARG A 403 -10.23 -2.54 16.19
C ARG A 403 -10.22 -2.27 14.69
N ASN A 404 -9.24 -1.50 14.25
CA ASN A 404 -9.17 -0.92 12.91
C ASN A 404 -7.72 -0.58 12.52
N CYS A 405 -6.74 -1.26 13.13
CA CYS A 405 -5.30 -1.08 12.89
C CYS A 405 -4.74 0.35 13.01
N SER A 406 -5.51 1.32 13.54
CA SER A 406 -5.00 2.68 13.73
C SER A 406 -3.82 2.70 14.70
N GLY A 407 -2.83 3.54 14.39
CA GLY A 407 -1.55 3.68 15.09
C GLY A 407 -1.66 4.26 16.50
N ARG A 408 -2.50 3.71 17.38
CA ARG A 408 -2.82 4.27 18.70
C ARG A 408 -1.63 4.29 19.65
N ALA A 409 -0.69 3.35 19.53
CA ALA A 409 0.54 3.33 20.33
C ALA A 409 1.65 4.26 19.77
N LEU A 410 1.48 4.84 18.58
CA LEU A 410 2.47 5.70 17.93
C LEU A 410 2.92 6.88 18.82
N VAL A 411 2.02 7.47 19.60
CA VAL A 411 2.37 8.59 20.50
C VAL A 411 3.37 8.22 21.58
N VAL A 412 3.31 6.97 22.06
CA VAL A 412 4.24 6.40 23.04
C VAL A 412 5.57 6.14 22.35
N ASP A 413 5.53 5.39 21.25
CA ASP A 413 6.74 4.95 20.55
C ASP A 413 7.54 6.13 19.97
N ALA A 414 6.85 7.19 19.51
CA ALA A 414 7.47 8.43 19.06
C ALA A 414 8.13 9.19 20.22
N ALA A 415 7.49 9.26 21.40
CA ALA A 415 8.03 9.93 22.57
C ALA A 415 9.30 9.23 23.10
N LEU A 416 9.30 7.90 23.07
CA LEU A 416 10.40 7.06 23.51
C LEU A 416 11.52 6.93 22.47
N GLY A 417 11.36 7.52 21.28
CA GLY A 417 12.36 7.47 20.21
C GLY A 417 12.54 6.07 19.60
N LEU A 418 11.48 5.26 19.61
CA LEU A 418 11.50 3.91 19.06
C LEU A 418 11.28 3.90 17.54
N MET A 419 10.57 4.89 17.01
CA MET A 419 10.24 4.96 15.58
C MET A 419 11.21 5.86 14.82
N ASP A 420 11.52 5.49 13.57
CA ASP A 420 12.33 6.31 12.67
C ASP A 420 11.47 7.19 11.77
N GLY A 421 10.20 6.81 11.52
CA GLY A 421 9.27 7.61 10.74
C GLY A 421 7.82 7.12 10.76
N MET A 422 7.01 7.69 9.87
CA MET A 422 5.59 7.41 9.72
C MET A 422 5.25 7.40 8.23
N GLU A 423 4.48 6.40 7.77
CA GLU A 423 3.95 6.40 6.41
C GLU A 423 2.97 7.55 6.23
N LEU A 424 3.36 8.54 5.42
CA LEU A 424 2.48 9.65 5.04
C LEU A 424 1.68 9.35 3.79
N LEU A 425 2.20 8.45 2.97
CA LEU A 425 1.54 7.86 1.81
C LEU A 425 1.37 6.37 2.05
N HIS A 426 0.12 5.94 1.94
CA HIS A 426 -0.32 4.56 2.08
C HIS A 426 -1.68 4.40 1.38
N PHE A 427 -2.13 3.17 1.24
CA PHE A 427 -3.31 2.76 0.47
C PHE A 427 -4.67 3.38 0.85
N SER A 428 -4.77 4.05 2.01
CA SER A 428 -6.06 4.41 2.62
C SER A 428 -6.44 5.87 2.42
N GLU A 429 -5.92 6.80 3.23
CA GLU A 429 -6.24 8.24 3.14
C GLU A 429 -5.11 9.07 3.78
N LEU A 430 -4.83 10.26 3.25
CA LEU A 430 -3.63 11.04 3.60
C LEU A 430 -3.87 12.09 4.70
N SER A 431 -5.06 12.69 4.76
CA SER A 431 -5.32 13.91 5.52
C SER A 431 -5.14 13.75 7.03
N GLY A 432 -5.68 12.67 7.62
CA GLY A 432 -5.51 12.39 9.04
C GLY A 432 -4.06 12.10 9.41
N THR A 433 -3.41 11.26 8.61
CA THR A 433 -2.00 10.91 8.72
C THR A 433 -1.07 12.13 8.70
N VAL A 434 -1.26 13.06 7.76
CA VAL A 434 -0.46 14.29 7.67
C VAL A 434 -0.69 15.22 8.86
N GLU A 435 -1.93 15.37 9.34
CA GLU A 435 -2.21 16.20 10.53
C GLU A 435 -1.58 15.60 11.79
N VAL A 436 -1.67 14.28 12.00
CA VAL A 436 -1.04 13.62 13.16
C VAL A 436 0.49 13.72 13.07
N TYR A 437 1.08 13.50 11.90
CA TYR A 437 2.51 13.69 11.69
C TYR A 437 2.94 15.10 12.09
N ARG A 438 2.20 16.12 11.64
CA ARG A 438 2.43 17.53 11.98
C ARG A 438 2.36 17.78 13.49
N ARG A 439 1.37 17.19 14.18
CA ARG A 439 1.25 17.25 15.66
C ARG A 439 2.46 16.60 16.34
N LEU A 440 2.90 15.43 15.90
CA LEU A 440 4.00 14.70 16.50
C LEU A 440 5.34 15.45 16.35
N ILE A 441 5.66 15.94 15.14
CA ILE A 441 6.90 16.72 14.94
C ILE A 441 6.83 18.09 15.64
N GLY A 442 5.65 18.71 15.71
CA GLY A 442 5.41 19.94 16.46
C GLY A 442 5.56 19.76 17.98
N ALA A 443 5.25 18.56 18.49
CA ALA A 443 5.48 18.16 19.87
C ALA A 443 6.94 17.78 20.17
N GLY A 444 7.85 17.91 19.18
CA GLY A 444 9.29 17.69 19.34
C GLY A 444 9.76 16.27 19.03
N ASN A 445 8.92 15.42 18.42
CA ASN A 445 9.37 14.11 17.94
C ASN A 445 10.15 14.25 16.62
N ARG A 446 11.22 13.47 16.46
CA ARG A 446 12.03 13.42 15.23
C ARG A 446 11.57 12.20 14.42
N LEU A 447 10.75 12.43 13.41
CA LEU A 447 10.18 11.38 12.56
C LEU A 447 10.44 11.73 11.09
N ALA A 448 10.84 10.72 10.30
CA ALA A 448 10.92 10.84 8.86
C ALA A 448 9.55 10.68 8.20
N ALA A 449 9.33 11.40 7.09
CA ALA A 449 8.25 11.13 6.16
C ALA A 449 8.57 9.86 5.36
N LEU A 450 7.72 8.83 5.49
CA LEU A 450 7.85 7.54 4.81
C LEU A 450 6.67 7.30 3.87
N ALA A 451 6.77 6.24 3.07
CA ALA A 451 5.70 5.74 2.23
C ALA A 451 5.81 4.22 2.08
N GLY A 452 4.66 3.57 1.95
CA GLY A 452 4.55 2.16 1.67
C GLY A 452 3.19 1.86 1.05
N THR A 453 3.18 1.16 -0.08
CA THR A 453 1.94 0.96 -0.84
C THR A 453 0.98 -0.03 -0.18
N ASP A 454 1.48 -0.86 0.73
CA ASP A 454 0.82 -2.07 1.19
C ASP A 454 0.41 -2.99 0.03
N THR A 455 1.21 -3.00 -1.04
CA THR A 455 0.92 -3.82 -2.23
C THR A 455 1.01 -5.30 -1.88
N MET A 456 -0.01 -6.09 -2.21
CA MET A 456 -0.01 -7.54 -2.10
C MET A 456 0.11 -8.20 -3.47
N LEU A 457 1.28 -8.80 -3.73
CA LEU A 457 1.52 -9.47 -5.01
C LEU A 457 0.67 -10.74 -5.18
N SER A 458 0.05 -11.27 -4.14
CA SER A 458 -0.90 -12.39 -4.23
C SER A 458 -2.30 -12.01 -4.72
N PHE A 459 -2.55 -10.75 -5.09
CA PHE A 459 -3.81 -10.31 -5.71
C PHE A 459 -3.63 -9.86 -7.17
N THR A 460 -4.50 -10.31 -8.08
CA THR A 460 -4.57 -9.77 -9.45
C THR A 460 -5.35 -8.46 -9.52
N ARG A 461 -6.32 -8.27 -8.62
CA ARG A 461 -7.14 -7.06 -8.55
C ARG A 461 -7.77 -6.98 -7.16
N GLN A 462 -7.42 -5.97 -6.39
CA GLN A 462 -7.98 -5.64 -5.08
C GLN A 462 -7.64 -4.19 -4.75
N GLU A 463 -8.66 -3.37 -4.53
CA GLU A 463 -8.61 -1.96 -4.10
C GLU A 463 -7.31 -1.21 -4.48
N THR A 464 -6.69 -0.53 -3.52
CA THR A 464 -5.45 0.22 -3.66
C THR A 464 -4.21 -0.66 -3.42
N VAL A 465 -4.40 -1.95 -3.10
CA VAL A 465 -3.33 -2.85 -2.65
C VAL A 465 -2.86 -3.85 -3.71
N SER A 466 -3.43 -3.86 -4.92
CA SER A 466 -2.96 -4.70 -6.04
C SER A 466 -2.16 -3.94 -7.11
N ASN A 467 -1.83 -2.68 -6.81
CA ASN A 467 -1.07 -1.79 -7.69
C ASN A 467 0.38 -2.25 -7.89
N PRO A 468 1.10 -1.71 -8.88
CA PRO A 468 2.54 -1.95 -8.96
C PRO A 468 3.27 -1.40 -7.72
N PRO A 469 4.19 -2.19 -7.11
CA PRO A 469 5.05 -1.70 -6.04
C PRO A 469 5.79 -0.41 -6.41
N GLY A 470 5.90 0.50 -5.45
CA GLY A 470 6.57 1.79 -5.66
C GLY A 470 5.74 2.82 -6.41
N TRP A 471 4.41 2.68 -6.45
CA TRP A 471 3.46 3.77 -6.76
C TRP A 471 3.29 4.76 -5.60
N GLU A 472 3.80 4.40 -4.43
CA GLU A 472 4.11 5.30 -3.34
C GLU A 472 5.57 5.03 -2.95
N ARG A 473 6.38 6.08 -2.88
CA ARG A 473 7.82 5.97 -2.63
C ARG A 473 8.26 6.91 -1.54
N VAL A 474 9.15 6.43 -0.70
CA VAL A 474 10.05 7.30 0.06
C VAL A 474 11.40 7.33 -0.64
N TYR A 475 11.83 8.52 -1.06
CA TYR A 475 13.20 8.73 -1.50
C TYR A 475 14.06 9.06 -0.29
N ALA A 476 15.19 8.38 -0.16
CA ALA A 476 16.18 8.67 0.86
C ALA A 476 17.52 9.04 0.22
N ARG A 477 18.17 10.08 0.73
CA ARG A 477 19.47 10.54 0.22
C ARG A 477 20.63 9.91 0.97
N THR A 478 21.43 9.11 0.28
CA THR A 478 22.56 8.40 0.88
C THR A 478 23.89 9.07 0.59
N ASP A 479 24.82 8.98 1.53
CA ASP A 479 26.23 9.33 1.29
C ASP A 479 26.94 8.14 0.64
N GLY A 480 27.04 8.16 -0.68
CA GLY A 480 27.71 7.12 -1.47
C GLY A 480 26.76 6.09 -2.09
N PRO A 481 27.27 4.89 -2.46
CA PRO A 481 26.50 3.86 -3.14
C PRO A 481 25.31 3.34 -2.32
N LEU A 482 24.31 2.83 -3.03
CA LEU A 482 23.18 2.15 -2.43
C LEU A 482 23.63 0.85 -1.73
N SER A 483 23.22 0.71 -0.47
CA SER A 483 23.28 -0.47 0.37
C SER A 483 22.08 -0.41 1.32
N ALA A 484 21.62 -1.53 1.87
CA ALA A 484 20.54 -1.48 2.86
C ALA A 484 20.95 -0.63 4.08
N GLU A 485 22.23 -0.66 4.45
CA GLU A 485 22.79 0.06 5.59
C GLU A 485 22.91 1.58 5.31
N SER A 486 23.31 1.98 4.10
CA SER A 486 23.36 3.40 3.71
C SER A 486 21.96 3.98 3.56
N PHE A 487 21.02 3.23 2.98
CA PHE A 487 19.61 3.60 2.90
C PHE A 487 18.99 3.74 4.30
N ALA A 488 19.17 2.74 5.17
CA ALA A 488 18.63 2.78 6.53
C ALA A 488 19.15 3.98 7.33
N ARG A 489 20.45 4.30 7.20
CA ARG A 489 21.04 5.48 7.84
C ARG A 489 20.40 6.78 7.34
N ALA A 490 20.19 6.92 6.03
CA ALA A 490 19.55 8.10 5.46
C ALA A 490 18.12 8.30 5.97
N VAL A 491 17.34 7.21 6.07
CA VAL A 491 15.99 7.26 6.63
C VAL A 491 16.01 7.69 8.10
N ARG A 492 16.86 7.09 8.94
CA ARG A 492 16.99 7.48 10.36
C ARG A 492 17.42 8.92 10.58
N GLN A 493 18.15 9.48 9.63
CA GLN A 493 18.56 10.88 9.65
C GLN A 493 17.47 11.82 9.14
N GLY A 494 16.30 11.31 8.71
CA GLY A 494 15.23 12.13 8.14
C GLY A 494 15.58 12.73 6.78
N ARG A 495 16.58 12.18 6.07
CA ARG A 495 16.99 12.65 4.73
C ARG A 495 16.04 12.11 3.67
N THR A 496 14.75 12.34 3.84
CA THR A 496 13.70 11.72 3.05
C THR A 496 12.65 12.69 2.54
N PHE A 497 11.94 12.27 1.50
CA PHE A 497 10.60 12.76 1.19
C PHE A 497 9.74 11.60 0.69
N ALA A 498 8.45 11.65 0.99
CA ALA A 498 7.44 10.69 0.52
C ALA A 498 6.73 11.27 -0.71
N THR A 499 6.43 10.45 -1.73
CA THR A 499 5.74 10.87 -2.96
C THR A 499 4.97 9.74 -3.64
N ASN A 500 3.87 10.07 -4.32
CA ASN A 500 3.19 9.18 -5.26
C ASN A 500 3.30 9.67 -6.73
N GLY A 501 4.24 10.56 -7.01
CA GLY A 501 4.48 11.08 -8.36
C GLY A 501 5.38 12.32 -8.40
N PRO A 502 5.05 13.40 -7.66
CA PRO A 502 5.87 14.61 -7.65
C PRO A 502 7.28 14.39 -7.12
N TRP A 503 8.28 14.81 -7.88
CA TRP A 503 9.63 14.97 -7.35
C TRP A 503 9.68 16.24 -6.49
N LEU A 504 10.24 16.16 -5.28
CA LEU A 504 10.22 17.24 -4.32
C LEU A 504 11.60 17.52 -3.73
N GLU A 505 11.99 18.79 -3.71
CA GLU A 505 13.22 19.28 -3.10
C GLU A 505 12.90 20.39 -2.10
N LEU A 506 13.64 20.41 -0.99
CA LEU A 506 13.57 21.45 0.03
C LEU A 506 14.99 21.81 0.47
N THR A 507 15.28 23.10 0.57
CA THR A 507 16.48 23.61 1.25
C THR A 507 16.16 24.82 2.12
N VAL A 508 16.81 24.93 3.28
CA VAL A 508 16.81 26.11 4.16
C VAL A 508 18.25 26.57 4.38
N ASP A 509 18.62 27.73 3.81
CA ASP A 509 20.00 28.21 3.70
C ASP A 509 21.00 27.13 3.23
N GLY A 510 20.55 26.31 2.28
CA GLY A 510 21.34 25.20 1.71
C GLY A 510 21.31 23.90 2.50
N ASN A 511 20.68 23.85 3.67
CA ASN A 511 20.48 22.61 4.44
C ASN A 511 19.20 21.89 3.98
N GLU A 512 19.21 20.58 4.01
CA GLU A 512 18.20 19.69 3.44
C GLU A 512 17.43 18.90 4.51
N PRO A 513 16.33 18.20 4.15
CA PRO A 513 15.54 17.42 5.08
C PRO A 513 16.40 16.53 6.00
N GLY A 514 16.05 16.51 7.29
CA GLY A 514 16.79 15.81 8.33
C GLY A 514 17.85 16.66 9.05
N GLU A 515 18.25 17.78 8.47
CA GLU A 515 19.24 18.68 9.09
C GLU A 515 18.61 19.66 10.09
N THR A 516 19.45 20.22 10.96
CA THR A 516 19.07 21.19 11.99
C THR A 516 19.98 22.40 11.92
N LEU A 517 19.41 23.60 11.90
CA LEU A 517 20.13 24.86 11.96
C LEU A 517 20.02 25.43 13.39
N ASP A 518 21.15 25.87 13.95
CA ASP A 518 21.20 26.62 15.21
C ASP A 518 21.21 28.13 14.94
N LEU A 519 20.13 28.81 15.33
CA LEU A 519 19.88 30.22 15.00
C LEU A 519 19.71 31.07 16.27
N SER A 520 19.93 32.38 16.10
CA SER A 520 19.62 33.41 17.08
C SER A 520 18.26 34.04 16.79
N PRO A 521 17.52 34.51 17.82
CA PRO A 521 16.29 35.27 17.60
C PRO A 521 16.53 36.47 16.67
N GLY A 522 15.70 36.60 15.64
CA GLY A 522 15.80 37.65 14.61
C GLY A 522 16.67 37.29 13.40
N ASP A 523 17.33 36.12 13.40
CA ASP A 523 18.02 35.62 12.21
C ASP A 523 17.03 35.40 11.07
N ARG A 524 17.51 35.58 9.83
CA ARG A 524 16.72 35.39 8.62
C ARG A 524 17.29 34.23 7.82
N VAL A 525 16.44 33.27 7.49
CA VAL A 525 16.78 32.14 6.60
C VAL A 525 16.07 32.25 5.26
N THR A 526 16.73 31.81 4.20
CA THR A 526 16.15 31.64 2.86
C THR A 526 15.66 30.22 2.71
N ILE A 527 14.42 30.06 2.27
CA ILE A 527 13.78 28.76 2.07
C ILE A 527 13.45 28.60 0.59
N THR A 528 13.85 27.48 0.01
CA THR A 528 13.56 27.12 -1.37
C THR A 528 12.95 25.73 -1.43
N ALA A 529 11.80 25.60 -2.09
CA ALA A 529 11.26 24.31 -2.50
C ALA A 529 11.15 24.25 -4.02
N ARG A 530 11.36 23.05 -4.57
CA ARG A 530 11.11 22.77 -5.98
C ARG A 530 10.27 21.52 -6.11
N ALA A 531 9.27 21.59 -6.98
CA ALA A 531 8.48 20.42 -7.34
C ALA A 531 8.36 20.32 -8.86
N ASN A 532 8.56 19.09 -9.37
CA ASN A 532 8.32 18.73 -10.76
C ASN A 532 7.72 17.31 -10.83
N GLY A 533 7.43 16.83 -12.03
CA GLY A 533 6.78 15.53 -12.23
C GLY A 533 5.26 15.66 -12.38
N HIS A 534 4.58 14.53 -12.46
CA HIS A 534 3.20 14.50 -12.91
C HIS A 534 2.20 15.01 -11.85
N GLY A 535 1.26 15.83 -12.31
CA GLY A 535 0.06 16.19 -11.56
C GLY A 535 0.27 17.22 -10.45
N VAL A 536 1.39 17.94 -10.37
CA VAL A 536 1.57 19.00 -9.37
C VAL A 536 0.74 20.22 -9.75
N GLU A 537 -0.09 20.71 -8.83
CA GLU A 537 -0.88 21.93 -9.03
C GLU A 537 -0.51 23.01 -8.01
N ARG A 538 -0.01 22.61 -6.85
CA ARG A 538 0.29 23.51 -5.74
C ARG A 538 1.51 23.03 -4.97
N LEU A 539 2.41 23.96 -4.69
CA LEU A 539 3.59 23.78 -3.84
C LEU A 539 3.46 24.70 -2.63
N GLU A 540 3.66 24.16 -1.43
CA GLU A 540 3.63 24.88 -0.18
C GLU A 540 4.93 24.71 0.60
N LEU A 541 5.34 25.79 1.25
CA LEU A 541 6.30 25.78 2.35
C LEU A 541 5.53 25.97 3.64
N ARG A 542 5.67 25.02 4.57
CA ARG A 542 4.96 25.02 5.85
C ARG A 542 5.93 25.02 7.02
N THR A 543 5.53 25.66 8.10
CA THR A 543 6.22 25.63 9.39
C THR A 543 5.31 25.06 10.48
N ALA A 544 5.79 25.08 11.72
CA ALA A 544 4.95 24.92 12.90
C ALA A 544 3.63 25.72 12.79
N ASP A 545 3.71 26.99 12.41
CA ASP A 545 2.56 27.92 12.43
C ASP A 545 1.61 27.76 11.23
N GLY A 546 1.87 26.80 10.35
CA GLY A 546 1.05 26.50 9.17
C GLY A 546 1.74 26.90 7.86
N VAL A 547 0.96 27.38 6.89
CA VAL A 547 1.47 27.71 5.55
C VAL A 547 2.23 29.04 5.59
N LEU A 548 3.53 29.00 5.31
CA LEU A 548 4.39 30.18 5.21
C LEU A 548 4.30 30.80 3.80
N ALA A 549 4.32 29.97 2.77
CA ALA A 549 4.21 30.39 1.38
C ALA A 549 3.55 29.29 0.54
N ALA A 550 2.87 29.69 -0.53
CA ALA A 550 2.28 28.77 -1.50
C ALA A 550 2.38 29.34 -2.91
N GLY A 551 2.55 28.47 -3.90
CA GLY A 551 2.62 28.80 -5.31
C GLY A 551 2.22 27.63 -6.20
N PRO A 552 2.26 27.79 -7.52
CA PRO A 552 2.10 26.68 -8.46
C PRO A 552 3.32 25.75 -8.45
N GLU A 553 3.36 24.76 -9.36
CA GLU A 553 4.54 23.94 -9.62
C GLU A 553 5.78 24.77 -10.02
N GLY A 554 6.97 24.15 -9.98
CA GLY A 554 8.24 24.79 -10.28
C GLY A 554 9.02 25.12 -9.02
N GLU A 555 9.45 26.36 -8.88
CA GLU A 555 10.27 26.82 -7.75
C GLU A 555 9.51 27.84 -6.90
N LEU A 556 9.56 27.64 -5.57
CA LEU A 556 9.02 28.56 -4.57
C LEU A 556 10.14 29.00 -3.63
N VAL A 557 10.42 30.30 -3.58
CA VAL A 557 11.43 30.90 -2.70
C VAL A 557 10.75 31.90 -1.76
N THR A 558 11.06 31.80 -0.46
CA THR A 558 10.62 32.76 0.55
C THR A 558 11.72 32.97 1.60
N SER A 559 11.52 33.91 2.52
CA SER A 559 12.40 34.12 3.67
C SER A 559 11.60 34.11 4.95
N LEU A 560 12.17 33.55 6.02
CA LEU A 560 11.59 33.51 7.35
C LEU A 560 12.53 34.21 8.33
N VAL A 561 12.01 35.13 9.13
CA VAL A 561 12.70 35.63 10.33
C VAL A 561 12.30 34.72 11.48
N VAL A 562 13.29 34.14 12.16
CA VAL A 562 13.06 33.15 13.22
C VAL A 562 13.20 33.78 14.60
N ASP A 563 12.12 33.79 15.38
CA ASP A 563 12.13 34.26 16.77
C ASP A 563 11.96 33.13 17.79
N ALA A 564 11.45 31.98 17.33
CA ALA A 564 11.20 30.79 18.12
C ALA A 564 11.55 29.52 17.34
N PRO A 565 11.85 28.40 18.02
CA PRO A 565 12.15 27.14 17.36
C PRO A 565 10.99 26.68 16.50
N THR A 566 11.29 26.18 15.31
CA THR A 566 10.29 25.72 14.34
C THR A 566 10.90 24.63 13.45
N TYR A 567 10.14 24.20 12.45
CA TYR A 567 10.63 23.38 11.36
C TYR A 567 10.11 23.94 10.03
N VAL A 568 10.68 23.48 8.93
CA VAL A 568 10.20 23.74 7.58
C VAL A 568 9.99 22.42 6.87
N VAL A 569 8.83 22.26 6.23
CA VAL A 569 8.53 21.16 5.31
C VAL A 569 8.02 21.72 3.99
N ALA A 570 8.28 21.00 2.90
CA ALA A 570 7.69 21.27 1.60
C ALA A 570 6.58 20.25 1.33
N VAL A 571 5.48 20.69 0.73
CA VAL A 571 4.35 19.85 0.35
C VAL A 571 3.93 20.18 -1.08
N ALA A 572 3.87 19.17 -1.94
CA ALA A 572 3.32 19.30 -3.29
C ALA A 572 2.01 18.52 -3.38
N THR A 573 0.98 19.12 -3.99
CA THR A 573 -0.34 18.50 -4.15
C THR A 573 -0.91 18.76 -5.54
N GLY A 574 -1.75 17.86 -6.02
CA GLY A 574 -2.65 18.12 -7.14
C GLY A 574 -3.69 17.01 -7.32
N ARG A 575 -4.51 17.12 -8.36
CA ARG A 575 -5.57 16.14 -8.67
C ARG A 575 -5.02 14.74 -9.03
N GLY A 576 -5.92 13.75 -9.03
CA GLY A 576 -5.61 12.37 -9.39
C GLY A 576 -4.92 12.23 -10.75
N HIS A 577 -4.01 11.25 -10.81
CA HIS A 577 -3.20 10.96 -11.99
C HIS A 577 -3.30 9.47 -12.35
N PRO A 578 -3.28 9.07 -13.64
CA PRO A 578 -3.36 7.66 -14.05
C PRO A 578 -2.23 6.75 -13.54
N LEU A 579 -1.16 7.32 -12.97
CA LEU A 579 -0.01 6.61 -12.41
C LEU A 579 0.04 6.69 -10.87
N ALA A 580 -1.04 7.14 -10.23
CA ALA A 580 -1.19 7.17 -8.78
C ALA A 580 -2.45 6.40 -8.37
N ALA A 581 -2.38 5.67 -7.26
CA ALA A 581 -3.50 4.88 -6.73
C ALA A 581 -4.58 5.77 -6.06
N ASN A 582 -4.18 6.95 -5.58
CA ASN A 582 -5.05 7.83 -4.81
C ASN A 582 -5.56 8.95 -5.72
N GLY A 583 -6.79 9.42 -5.50
CA GLY A 583 -7.44 10.48 -6.30
C GLY A 583 -6.74 11.87 -6.25
N GLN A 584 -5.52 11.93 -5.74
CA GLN A 584 -4.63 13.07 -5.67
C GLN A 584 -3.16 12.66 -5.84
N THR A 585 -2.37 13.55 -6.42
CA THR A 585 -0.90 13.49 -6.33
C THR A 585 -0.43 14.24 -5.09
N PHE A 586 0.60 13.71 -4.44
CA PHE A 586 1.08 14.21 -3.17
C PHE A 586 2.57 13.93 -3.02
N ALA A 587 3.30 14.91 -2.48
CA ALA A 587 4.62 14.70 -1.93
C ALA A 587 4.82 15.53 -0.66
N HIS A 588 5.58 14.99 0.30
CA HIS A 588 5.87 15.64 1.58
C HIS A 588 7.32 15.37 1.98
N SER A 589 8.09 16.44 2.22
CA SER A 589 9.47 16.31 2.71
C SER A 589 9.51 15.95 4.20
N SER A 590 10.57 15.27 4.63
CA SER A 590 10.95 15.34 6.03
C SER A 590 11.32 16.78 6.43
N PRO A 591 11.33 17.12 7.74
CA PRO A 591 11.53 18.49 8.17
C PRO A 591 13.00 18.91 8.10
N VAL A 592 13.24 20.19 7.80
CA VAL A 592 14.47 20.89 8.22
C VAL A 592 14.15 21.62 9.52
N TYR A 593 14.89 21.35 10.58
CA TYR A 593 14.61 21.92 11.90
C TYR A 593 15.38 23.22 12.12
N LEU A 594 14.72 24.21 12.71
CA LEU A 594 15.29 25.51 13.03
C LEU A 594 15.27 25.66 14.56
N ASP A 595 16.40 25.37 15.19
CA ASP A 595 16.58 25.57 16.62
C ASP A 595 16.92 27.04 16.89
N VAL A 596 16.37 27.60 17.96
CA VAL A 596 16.56 29.03 18.28
C VAL A 596 16.97 29.20 19.73
N ALA A 597 18.13 29.83 19.94
CA ALA A 597 18.72 30.02 21.26
C ALA A 597 18.88 28.71 22.05
N CYS A 598 19.41 27.67 21.39
CA CYS A 598 19.59 26.31 21.95
C CYS A 598 18.28 25.63 22.38
N ARG A 599 17.14 26.07 21.84
CA ARG A 599 15.84 25.43 22.06
C ARG A 599 15.37 24.74 20.78
N HIS A 600 14.72 23.61 20.97
CA HIS A 600 14.12 22.81 19.91
C HIS A 600 12.62 23.04 19.80
N VAL A 601 12.03 22.61 18.68
CA VAL A 601 10.56 22.65 18.51
C VAL A 601 9.87 21.82 19.59
N ALA A 602 8.94 22.46 20.31
CA ALA A 602 8.10 21.87 21.34
C ALA A 602 6.88 22.78 21.54
N ARG A 603 5.93 22.72 20.60
CA ARG A 603 4.77 23.62 20.62
C ARG A 603 3.81 23.23 21.72
N PRO A 604 3.45 24.14 22.65
CA PRO A 604 2.60 23.79 23.78
C PRO A 604 1.25 23.16 23.39
N GLU A 605 0.65 23.60 22.30
CA GLU A 605 -0.59 23.05 21.75
C GLU A 605 -0.44 21.61 21.24
N ASP A 606 0.66 21.31 20.55
CA ASP A 606 0.91 19.99 19.97
C ASP A 606 1.36 18.99 21.07
N VAL A 607 2.12 19.46 22.06
CA VAL A 607 2.46 18.63 23.23
C VAL A 607 1.24 18.31 24.07
N ARG A 608 0.34 19.27 24.33
CA ARG A 608 -0.93 19.00 25.04
C ARG A 608 -1.84 18.06 24.26
N TRP A 609 -1.85 18.16 22.93
CA TRP A 609 -2.56 17.22 22.07
C TRP A 609 -2.04 15.79 22.25
N CYS A 610 -0.71 15.61 22.29
CA CYS A 610 -0.10 14.29 22.57
C CYS A 610 -0.37 13.79 24.00
N MET A 611 -0.35 14.67 25.02
CA MET A 611 -0.70 14.27 26.39
C MET A 611 -2.16 13.83 26.50
N ARG A 612 -3.09 14.52 25.83
CA ARG A 612 -4.50 14.12 25.76
C ARG A 612 -4.64 12.76 25.07
N TRP A 613 -3.88 12.51 24.02
CA TRP A 613 -3.84 11.18 23.39
C TRP A 613 -3.38 10.11 24.40
N LEU A 614 -2.32 10.35 25.17
CA LEU A 614 -1.86 9.40 26.20
C LEU A 614 -2.93 9.09 27.25
N ASP A 615 -3.68 10.10 27.72
CA ASP A 615 -4.81 9.90 28.64
C ASP A 615 -5.87 8.96 28.05
N LEU A 616 -6.24 9.19 26.79
CA LEU A 616 -7.24 8.37 26.13
C LEU A 616 -6.73 6.97 25.78
N LEU A 617 -5.43 6.82 25.52
CA LEU A 617 -4.79 5.53 25.28
C LEU A 617 -4.79 4.68 26.56
N GLU A 618 -4.53 5.31 27.71
CA GLU A 618 -4.61 4.67 29.03
C GLU A 618 -6.03 4.12 29.30
N ASP A 619 -7.05 4.95 29.06
CA ASP A 619 -8.46 4.55 29.15
C ASP A 619 -8.80 3.41 28.16
N LEU A 620 -8.30 3.51 26.92
CA LEU A 620 -8.52 2.51 25.88
C LEU A 620 -7.92 1.16 26.26
N VAL A 621 -6.65 1.11 26.66
CA VAL A 621 -5.99 -0.15 27.05
C VAL A 621 -6.70 -0.77 28.25
N SER A 622 -7.04 0.04 29.26
CA SER A 622 -7.74 -0.42 30.46
C SER A 622 -9.14 -0.99 30.16
N GLY A 623 -9.83 -0.46 29.15
CA GLY A 623 -11.21 -0.82 28.82
C GLY A 623 -11.39 -1.82 27.68
N HIS A 624 -10.44 -1.91 26.74
CA HIS A 624 -10.62 -2.61 25.46
C HIS A 624 -9.49 -3.58 25.07
N ALA A 625 -8.32 -3.50 25.71
CA ALA A 625 -7.25 -4.46 25.46
C ALA A 625 -7.62 -5.83 26.01
N ARG A 626 -7.29 -6.88 25.26
CA ARG A 626 -7.35 -8.26 25.74
C ARG A 626 -6.08 -8.54 26.52
N LEU A 627 -6.22 -8.80 27.82
CA LEU A 627 -5.11 -9.05 28.74
C LEU A 627 -5.46 -10.26 29.61
N GLU A 628 -4.46 -11.07 29.95
CA GLU A 628 -4.63 -12.27 30.78
C GLU A 628 -4.58 -11.96 32.28
N ASP A 629 -3.77 -10.97 32.66
CA ASP A 629 -3.60 -10.55 34.06
C ASP A 629 -3.26 -9.05 34.19
N ALA A 630 -3.17 -8.59 35.44
CA ALA A 630 -2.88 -7.19 35.76
C ALA A 630 -1.44 -6.79 35.42
N ALA A 631 -0.48 -7.72 35.40
CA ALA A 631 0.91 -7.38 35.07
C ALA A 631 1.04 -6.98 33.60
N GLN A 632 0.27 -7.63 32.71
CA GLN A 632 0.20 -7.23 31.31
C GLN A 632 -0.37 -5.81 31.13
N LEU A 633 -1.34 -5.40 31.95
CA LEU A 633 -1.84 -4.02 31.97
C LEU A 633 -0.76 -3.06 32.46
N ASP A 634 -0.09 -3.39 33.56
CA ASP A 634 0.98 -2.58 34.14
C ASP A 634 2.10 -2.29 33.12
N ASP A 635 2.49 -3.27 32.29
CA ASP A 635 3.48 -3.08 31.22
C ASP A 635 3.09 -1.98 30.21
N HIS A 636 1.79 -1.91 29.84
CA HIS A 636 1.29 -0.83 28.96
C HIS A 636 1.30 0.51 29.68
N LEU A 637 0.80 0.55 30.92
CA LEU A 637 0.69 1.78 31.71
C LEU A 637 2.07 2.38 32.01
N ASP A 638 3.07 1.55 32.28
CA ASP A 638 4.45 1.97 32.50
C ASP A 638 5.05 2.70 31.28
N LEU A 639 4.73 2.23 30.07
CA LEU A 639 5.20 2.88 28.84
C LEU A 639 4.47 4.20 28.58
N ILE A 640 3.16 4.24 28.83
CA ILE A 640 2.36 5.47 28.74
C ILE A 640 2.91 6.53 29.70
N GLU A 641 3.24 6.17 30.94
CA GLU A 641 3.78 7.11 31.92
C GLU A 641 5.21 7.59 31.56
N LYS A 642 6.05 6.71 31.01
CA LYS A 642 7.36 7.12 30.47
C LYS A 642 7.20 8.14 29.34
N ALA A 643 6.26 7.92 28.42
CA ALA A 643 5.96 8.87 27.35
C ALA A 643 5.39 10.19 27.91
N ARG A 644 4.52 10.13 28.92
CA ARG A 644 3.99 11.30 29.62
C ARG A 644 5.10 12.16 30.23
N THR A 645 6.08 11.52 30.85
CA THR A 645 7.27 12.20 31.41
C THR A 645 8.05 12.95 30.34
N VAL A 646 8.24 12.36 29.15
CA VAL A 646 8.91 13.01 28.02
C VAL A 646 8.17 14.27 27.57
N TYR A 647 6.85 14.18 27.35
CA TYR A 647 6.06 15.33 26.91
C TYR A 647 5.95 16.41 27.99
N ALA A 648 5.79 16.04 29.26
CA ALA A 648 5.75 16.99 30.37
C ALA A 648 7.06 17.81 30.47
N ALA A 649 8.21 17.16 30.27
CA ALA A 649 9.49 17.85 30.24
C ALA A 649 9.58 18.89 29.11
N ARG A 650 9.02 18.59 27.93
CA ARG A 650 8.97 19.52 26.80
C ARG A 650 8.09 20.74 27.08
N LEU A 651 6.97 20.57 27.81
CA LEU A 651 6.13 21.70 28.25
C LEU A 651 6.82 22.59 29.28
N ALA A 652 7.51 22.01 30.27
CA ALA A 652 8.17 22.78 31.32
C ALA A 652 9.21 23.77 30.77
N ILE A 653 9.93 23.36 29.71
CA ILE A 653 10.90 24.21 28.98
C ILE A 653 10.22 25.42 28.33
N THR A 654 8.94 25.30 27.96
CA THR A 654 8.18 26.39 27.32
C THR A 654 7.54 27.36 28.30
N SER A 655 7.18 26.92 29.51
CA SER A 655 6.47 27.75 30.50
C SER A 655 7.38 28.66 31.33
N ASP A 656 8.69 28.43 31.34
CA ASP A 656 9.61 29.16 32.22
C ASP A 656 9.83 30.63 31.86
N ARG A 657 9.31 31.16 30.73
CA ARG A 657 9.51 32.56 30.33
C ARG A 657 8.39 33.16 29.46
N HIS A 658 7.28 33.54 30.08
CA HIS A 658 6.59 34.77 29.68
C HIS A 658 7.01 35.87 30.70
N PRO A 659 7.65 36.97 30.28
CA PRO A 659 7.66 38.18 31.10
C PRO A 659 6.25 38.76 31.24
#